data_AF-A0A093XCE0-F1
#
_entry.id   AF-A0A093XCE0-F1
#
_cell.length_a   1.000
_cell.length_b   1.000
_cell.length_c   1.000
_cell.angle_alpha   90.00
_cell.angle_beta   90.00
_cell.angle_gamma   90.00
#
_symmetry.space_group_name_H-M   'P 1'
#
loop_
_entity.id
_entity.type
_entity.pdbx_description
1 polymer ?
#
loop_
_entity_poly.entity_id
_entity_poly.type
_entity_poly.pdbx_seq_one_letter_code
_entity_poly.pdbx_strand_id
1 'polypeptide(L)'
;MDEWATFFAHALDRRLPTDKLEQFAKVLSTKSPLATPLIAELLLRPSESRHYELDPQVSLYAQALLQIGILDLPSVLRALLRHSTSRPVEAAKDEQDGANSSQARWTKSYGHEERLVYGLSKIVAAGDRPKSAQEALGTVNALTEWMRLLVMTNAADDMMREIGAGNDAHNQETTAVRVAVGALLVALAENTTVNEALRNRCPKDTLKGFSQSLSNFTPLLINGSSMFAERLELYTKTLVALEPVDKKAQKAGAEIDQIIDSAMALGMDNIPVVEIPTMNSRAGLYVYLNSLLTGRPMVDDNQLLNFLHNRYQGDIQTTCIDLIVSSFDIVANAIFRSENTETTFLLRSFLINKVPLLISIISAPMFPPLSPELCITEALTHVDTNAFPTFSSMFDDTSAGDMFSDSVRQDFCFSCCLHGLIPEESIERLLGEIPMQTLPAGGRYTKDEVLEQCLSDSEKIEAFTDELEHMDGNVGAVSEAITELLRRLCENKDTMALKSLCVHLARKPSSLDVLLIFDKPLTFLPPICQLLDTWRYDDDQGEYQPVYEEFGSILLLVLAFVYRYDLSATELGVQTPDSFIAKLLIRGSTARHMDDLSSLETSQLDGWIKGLFNAEGGGLGDEPMALCPPQDFYLLVPTLFNQIVLASQHGHLTNDVLHGGLEYLLDPSLLPSLIPALLSLASNILTTPPPSSLLNALILPQSISAEASLLHNAILPLPAPHLSRALRALQRATPSRTDLEPLITALRPHLHFSRSAINLTTDFPVPPNLPTAIRNTTRALVSWSPPAAPPNYNPRLPVLAVRMLGARRALLSLLEELGHQCALGNAGTAYDVVASLVCAPSKAAAGVQGRMTLREALTAEASKVGAEVGKGGPEAESAEVI
;
A
#
# COMPACT_ATOMS: atom_id res chain seq x y z
N MET A 1 -16.94 10.51 -45.85
CA MET A 1 -16.52 11.41 -44.77
C MET A 1 -16.39 12.84 -45.29
N ASP A 2 -15.65 13.05 -46.38
CA ASP A 2 -15.41 14.37 -46.98
C ASP A 2 -16.71 15.13 -47.34
N GLU A 3 -17.71 14.46 -47.90
CA GLU A 3 -19.01 15.09 -48.23
C GLU A 3 -19.74 15.65 -47.00
N TRP A 4 -19.68 14.95 -45.86
CA TRP A 4 -20.25 15.42 -44.59
C TRP A 4 -19.46 16.59 -44.01
N ALA A 5 -18.13 16.56 -44.11
CA ALA A 5 -17.28 17.66 -43.69
C ALA A 5 -17.54 18.93 -44.54
N THR A 6 -17.65 18.79 -45.87
CA THR A 6 -18.00 19.90 -46.77
C THR A 6 -19.42 20.42 -46.50
N PHE A 7 -20.37 19.53 -46.22
CA PHE A 7 -21.73 19.93 -45.85
C PHE A 7 -21.76 20.78 -44.58
N PHE A 8 -21.11 20.34 -43.51
CA PHE A 8 -21.06 21.11 -42.26
C PHE A 8 -20.31 22.43 -42.40
N ALA A 9 -19.19 22.45 -43.13
CA ALA A 9 -18.45 23.68 -43.42
C ALA A 9 -19.34 24.70 -44.15
N HIS A 10 -20.01 24.29 -45.24
CA HIS A 10 -20.92 25.16 -45.98
C HIS A 10 -22.16 25.56 -45.17
N ALA A 11 -22.68 24.68 -44.32
CA ALA A 11 -23.84 24.98 -43.47
C ALA A 11 -23.52 26.03 -42.40
N LEU A 12 -22.31 26.00 -41.84
CA LEU A 12 -21.84 27.00 -40.88
C LEU A 12 -21.50 28.32 -41.58
N ASP A 13 -20.79 28.28 -42.71
CA ASP A 13 -20.40 29.48 -43.46
C ASP A 13 -21.61 30.26 -44.02
N ARG A 14 -22.64 29.54 -44.47
CA ARG A 14 -23.86 30.15 -45.01
C ARG A 14 -24.96 30.37 -43.98
N ARG A 15 -24.71 30.10 -42.70
CA ARG A 15 -25.69 30.25 -41.60
C ARG A 15 -27.04 29.59 -41.93
N LEU A 16 -27.03 28.34 -42.39
CA LEU A 16 -28.26 27.66 -42.80
C LEU A 16 -29.31 27.60 -41.66
N PRO A 17 -30.61 27.81 -41.95
CA PRO A 17 -31.66 27.56 -40.97
C PRO A 17 -31.80 26.04 -40.71
N THR A 18 -32.18 25.67 -39.49
CA THR A 18 -32.30 24.27 -39.02
C THR A 18 -33.21 23.44 -39.92
N ASP A 19 -34.31 23.99 -40.41
CA ASP A 19 -35.26 23.29 -41.29
C ASP A 19 -34.63 22.84 -42.62
N LYS A 20 -33.76 23.69 -43.20
CA LYS A 20 -33.04 23.34 -44.44
C LYS A 20 -31.89 22.39 -44.17
N LEU A 21 -31.22 22.53 -43.02
CA LEU A 21 -30.19 21.60 -42.59
C LEU A 21 -30.76 20.19 -42.47
N GLU A 22 -31.91 20.01 -41.84
CA GLU A 22 -32.57 18.71 -41.70
C GLU A 22 -32.91 18.07 -43.04
N GLN A 23 -33.46 18.85 -43.98
CA GLN A 23 -33.80 18.37 -45.32
C GLN A 23 -32.55 17.90 -46.07
N PHE A 24 -31.48 18.70 -46.05
CA PHE A 24 -30.24 18.34 -46.73
C PHE A 24 -29.52 17.19 -46.04
N ALA A 25 -29.53 17.11 -44.71
CA ALA A 25 -28.92 16.02 -43.97
C ALA A 25 -29.63 14.68 -44.22
N LYS A 26 -30.97 14.66 -44.39
CA LYS A 26 -31.72 13.45 -44.81
C LYS A 26 -31.38 13.00 -46.23
N VAL A 27 -31.17 13.94 -47.15
CA VAL A 27 -30.72 13.64 -48.52
C VAL A 27 -29.27 13.15 -48.52
N LEU A 28 -28.42 13.71 -47.66
CA LEU A 28 -27.02 13.31 -47.56
C LEU A 28 -26.88 11.93 -46.92
N SER A 29 -27.63 11.63 -45.86
CA SER A 29 -27.59 10.31 -45.20
C SER A 29 -28.05 9.17 -46.10
N THR A 30 -28.92 9.45 -47.08
CA THR A 30 -29.34 8.47 -48.10
C THR A 30 -28.32 8.29 -49.23
N LYS A 31 -27.55 9.34 -49.56
CA LYS A 31 -26.53 9.30 -50.62
C LYS A 31 -25.17 8.79 -50.14
N SER A 32 -24.72 9.26 -48.98
CA SER A 32 -23.46 8.89 -48.36
C SER A 32 -23.68 8.55 -46.88
N PRO A 33 -24.13 7.32 -46.57
CA PRO A 33 -24.36 6.90 -45.20
C PRO A 33 -23.04 6.91 -44.42
N LEU A 34 -23.06 7.54 -43.26
CA LEU A 34 -21.94 7.61 -42.34
C LEU A 34 -22.43 7.21 -40.94
N ALA A 35 -21.57 6.54 -40.17
CA ALA A 35 -21.91 6.15 -38.80
C ALA A 35 -22.14 7.38 -37.92
N THR A 36 -23.15 7.34 -37.06
CA THR A 36 -23.53 8.41 -36.15
C THR A 36 -22.38 8.98 -35.30
N PRO A 37 -21.46 8.16 -34.74
CA PRO A 37 -20.28 8.67 -34.03
C PRO A 37 -19.37 9.55 -34.88
N LEU A 38 -19.16 9.18 -36.16
CA LEU A 38 -18.32 9.95 -37.07
C LEU A 38 -19.00 11.26 -37.51
N ILE A 39 -20.33 11.28 -37.63
CA ILE A 39 -21.08 12.51 -37.89
C ILE A 39 -20.99 13.47 -36.69
N ALA A 40 -21.12 12.95 -35.47
CA ALA A 40 -20.96 13.74 -34.24
C ALA A 40 -19.53 14.31 -34.13
N GLU A 41 -18.52 13.51 -34.42
CA GLU A 41 -17.11 13.92 -34.43
C GLU A 41 -16.84 15.02 -35.47
N LEU A 42 -17.34 14.87 -36.70
CA LEU A 42 -17.17 15.90 -37.74
C LEU A 42 -17.83 17.24 -37.39
N LEU A 43 -18.94 17.21 -36.64
CA LEU A 43 -19.67 18.40 -36.23
C LEU A 43 -19.02 19.12 -35.03
N LEU A 44 -18.43 18.37 -34.10
CA LEU A 44 -17.96 18.88 -32.80
C LEU A 44 -16.43 19.01 -32.67
N ARG A 45 -15.66 18.48 -33.64
CA ARG A 45 -14.20 18.61 -33.66
C ARG A 45 -13.75 20.06 -33.91
N PRO A 46 -12.66 20.51 -33.25
CA PRO A 46 -12.02 21.78 -33.61
C PRO A 46 -11.35 21.70 -34.98
N SER A 47 -11.33 22.82 -35.70
CA SER A 47 -10.64 22.96 -36.98
C SER A 47 -9.43 23.88 -36.84
N GLU A 48 -8.43 23.77 -37.72
CA GLU A 48 -7.22 24.61 -37.68
C GLU A 48 -7.56 26.12 -37.63
N SER A 49 -8.63 26.53 -38.33
CA SER A 49 -9.12 27.92 -38.35
C SER A 49 -10.08 28.32 -37.21
N ARG A 50 -10.70 27.35 -36.54
CA ARG A 50 -11.70 27.56 -35.47
C ARG A 50 -11.48 26.55 -34.35
N HIS A 51 -10.57 26.90 -33.44
CA HIS A 51 -10.17 26.07 -32.29
C HIS A 51 -10.38 26.77 -30.94
N TYR A 52 -10.70 28.07 -30.93
CA TYR A 52 -10.88 28.83 -29.69
C TYR A 52 -12.23 28.54 -29.01
N GLU A 53 -13.33 28.64 -29.75
CA GLU A 53 -14.71 28.49 -29.25
C GLU A 53 -15.60 27.85 -30.34
N LEU A 54 -16.52 26.96 -29.95
CA LEU A 54 -17.45 26.32 -30.87
C LEU A 54 -18.54 27.32 -31.30
N ASP A 55 -18.94 27.29 -32.57
CA ASP A 55 -19.99 28.19 -33.05
C ASP A 55 -21.36 27.87 -32.39
N PRO A 56 -22.09 28.83 -31.80
CA PRO A 56 -23.38 28.57 -31.15
C PRO A 56 -24.42 27.89 -32.05
N GLN A 57 -24.30 28.06 -33.36
CA GLN A 57 -25.19 27.41 -34.33
C GLN A 57 -24.98 25.89 -34.40
N VAL A 58 -23.79 25.40 -34.03
CA VAL A 58 -23.52 23.96 -33.90
C VAL A 58 -24.42 23.33 -32.86
N SER A 59 -24.71 24.04 -31.76
CA SER A 59 -25.61 23.53 -30.72
C SER A 59 -27.03 23.34 -31.24
N LEU A 60 -27.51 24.25 -32.07
CA LEU A 60 -28.82 24.17 -32.71
C LEU A 60 -28.85 23.06 -33.78
N TYR A 61 -27.77 22.89 -34.52
CA TYR A 61 -27.63 21.82 -35.52
C TYR A 61 -27.59 20.44 -34.87
N ALA A 62 -26.84 20.27 -33.78
CA ALA A 62 -26.80 19.01 -33.05
C ALA A 62 -28.20 18.61 -32.53
N GLN A 63 -28.94 19.57 -31.97
CA GLN A 63 -30.32 19.35 -31.50
C GLN A 63 -31.26 18.97 -32.67
N ALA A 64 -31.20 19.69 -33.80
CA ALA A 64 -32.01 19.38 -34.98
C ALA A 64 -31.70 17.98 -35.55
N LEU A 65 -30.41 17.62 -35.64
CA LEU A 65 -29.98 16.30 -36.13
C LEU A 65 -30.35 15.14 -35.17
N LEU A 66 -30.41 15.41 -33.85
CA LEU A 66 -30.93 14.48 -32.85
C LEU A 66 -32.43 14.23 -33.00
N GLN A 67 -33.21 15.27 -33.31
CA GLN A 67 -34.66 15.15 -33.55
C GLN A 67 -34.97 14.26 -34.76
N ILE A 68 -34.24 14.43 -35.86
CA ILE A 68 -34.48 13.68 -37.11
C ILE A 68 -33.84 12.28 -37.18
N GLY A 69 -33.14 11.82 -36.14
CA GLY A 69 -32.62 10.44 -36.11
C GLY A 69 -31.20 10.26 -36.64
N ILE A 70 -30.52 11.32 -37.09
CA ILE A 70 -29.17 11.22 -37.68
C ILE A 70 -28.10 11.13 -36.59
N LEU A 71 -28.28 11.91 -35.52
CA LEU A 71 -27.47 11.82 -34.30
C LEU A 71 -28.19 11.02 -33.20
N ASP A 72 -27.40 10.49 -32.27
CA ASP A 72 -27.86 9.86 -31.04
C ASP A 72 -27.20 10.55 -29.82
N LEU A 73 -27.87 10.48 -28.66
CA LEU A 73 -27.36 11.05 -27.41
C LEU A 73 -25.93 10.59 -27.05
N PRO A 74 -25.59 9.29 -27.10
CA PRO A 74 -24.27 8.85 -26.65
C PRO A 74 -23.13 9.30 -27.56
N SER A 75 -23.31 9.40 -28.88
CA SER A 75 -22.25 9.87 -29.78
C SER A 75 -21.95 11.35 -29.56
N VAL A 76 -22.98 12.17 -29.32
CA VAL A 76 -22.80 13.60 -29.03
C VAL A 76 -22.05 13.79 -27.71
N LEU A 77 -22.45 13.08 -26.65
CA LEU A 77 -21.78 13.16 -25.35
C LEU A 77 -20.31 12.70 -25.41
N ARG A 78 -20.00 11.62 -26.13
CA ARG A 78 -18.61 11.13 -26.27
C ARG A 78 -17.76 12.06 -27.14
N ALA A 79 -18.32 12.61 -28.22
CA ALA A 79 -17.60 13.55 -29.07
C ALA A 79 -17.27 14.85 -28.31
N LEU A 80 -18.19 15.36 -27.48
CA LEU A 80 -17.92 16.49 -26.59
C LEU A 80 -16.83 16.18 -25.57
N LEU A 81 -16.91 15.01 -24.92
CA LEU A 81 -15.92 14.57 -23.93
C LEU A 81 -14.52 14.45 -24.54
N ARG A 82 -14.42 13.93 -25.78
CA ARG A 82 -13.15 13.69 -26.49
C ARG A 82 -12.35 14.98 -26.72
N HIS A 83 -13.04 16.09 -27.01
CA HIS A 83 -12.41 17.37 -27.34
C HIS A 83 -12.50 18.41 -26.20
N SER A 84 -12.97 18.02 -25.01
CA SER A 84 -13.12 18.90 -23.85
C SER A 84 -11.77 19.43 -23.36
N THR A 85 -11.76 20.68 -22.89
CA THR A 85 -10.60 21.28 -22.19
C THR A 85 -10.29 20.59 -20.87
N SER A 86 -11.26 19.91 -20.26
CA SER A 86 -11.11 19.19 -18.97
C SER A 86 -10.33 17.88 -19.05
N ARG A 87 -9.99 17.36 -20.24
CA ARG A 87 -9.28 16.08 -20.36
C ARG A 87 -7.77 16.27 -20.15
N PRO A 88 -7.11 15.52 -19.23
CA PRO A 88 -5.68 15.64 -19.00
C PRO A 88 -4.85 15.32 -20.28
N VAL A 89 -3.68 15.95 -20.41
CA VAL A 89 -2.81 15.84 -21.61
C VAL A 89 -2.24 14.41 -21.76
N GLU A 90 -2.04 13.70 -20.66
CA GLU A 90 -1.46 12.34 -20.66
C GLU A 90 -2.43 11.25 -21.15
N ALA A 91 -3.73 11.40 -20.91
CA ALA A 91 -4.77 10.46 -21.37
C ALA A 91 -5.03 10.49 -22.89
N ALA A 92 -4.22 11.23 -23.65
CA ALA A 92 -4.19 11.23 -25.11
C ALA A 92 -3.13 10.29 -25.70
N LYS A 93 -2.21 9.75 -24.88
CA LYS A 93 -1.18 8.80 -25.35
C LYS A 93 -1.69 7.36 -25.47
N ASP A 94 -2.69 6.97 -24.69
CA ASP A 94 -3.17 5.58 -24.60
C ASP A 94 -4.09 5.14 -25.77
N GLU A 95 -4.32 5.99 -26.79
CA GLU A 95 -5.08 5.63 -28.01
C GLU A 95 -4.31 5.94 -29.31
N GLN A 96 -2.97 5.85 -29.31
CA GLN A 96 -2.15 6.02 -30.52
C GLN A 96 -1.27 4.80 -30.81
N ASP A 97 -1.89 3.75 -31.36
CA ASP A 97 -1.23 2.94 -32.38
C ASP A 97 -1.83 3.33 -33.75
N GLY A 98 -1.18 4.29 -34.42
CA GLY A 98 -1.51 4.66 -35.80
C GLY A 98 -1.38 6.15 -36.14
N ALA A 99 -0.18 6.57 -36.56
CA ALA A 99 0.14 7.69 -37.47
C ALA A 99 -0.46 9.10 -37.22
N ASN A 100 0.43 10.05 -36.91
CA ASN A 100 0.39 11.48 -37.27
C ASN A 100 -0.99 12.18 -37.37
N SER A 101 -1.55 12.56 -36.22
CA SER A 101 -2.31 13.80 -36.10
C SER A 101 -2.28 14.29 -34.67
N SER A 102 -1.78 15.51 -34.43
CA SER A 102 -2.01 16.21 -33.17
C SER A 102 -3.53 16.27 -32.92
N GLN A 103 -4.03 15.62 -31.87
CA GLN A 103 -5.45 15.72 -31.52
C GLN A 103 -5.79 17.17 -31.23
N ALA A 104 -6.49 17.83 -32.16
CA ALA A 104 -6.94 19.19 -31.98
C ALA A 104 -7.95 19.23 -30.81
N ARG A 105 -7.67 20.07 -29.81
CA ARG A 105 -8.53 20.33 -28.65
C ARG A 105 -9.06 21.76 -28.71
N TRP A 106 -10.22 21.99 -28.11
CA TRP A 106 -10.73 23.36 -27.95
C TRP A 106 -9.86 24.12 -26.95
N THR A 107 -9.63 25.42 -27.18
CA THR A 107 -8.96 26.30 -26.20
C THR A 107 -9.92 26.71 -25.08
N LYS A 108 -11.22 26.84 -25.36
CA LYS A 108 -12.28 27.13 -24.39
C LYS A 108 -13.58 26.38 -24.74
N SER A 109 -13.89 25.28 -24.06
CA SER A 109 -15.08 24.45 -24.36
C SER A 109 -16.24 24.57 -23.36
N TYR A 110 -16.01 25.02 -22.12
CA TYR A 110 -16.98 25.00 -21.02
C TYR A 110 -18.37 25.59 -21.35
N GLY A 111 -18.41 26.80 -21.91
CA GLY A 111 -19.69 27.45 -22.25
C GLY A 111 -20.49 26.74 -23.34
N HIS A 112 -19.83 25.92 -24.18
CA HIS A 112 -20.50 25.15 -25.25
C HIS A 112 -20.99 23.82 -24.73
N GLU A 113 -20.18 23.16 -23.91
CA GLU A 113 -20.56 21.95 -23.19
C GLU A 113 -21.80 22.22 -22.34
N GLU A 114 -21.81 23.31 -21.57
CA GLU A 114 -22.96 23.76 -20.80
C GLU A 114 -24.22 23.87 -21.68
N ARG A 115 -24.18 24.69 -22.74
CA ARG A 115 -25.34 24.94 -23.61
C ARG A 115 -25.82 23.69 -24.32
N LEU A 116 -24.91 22.85 -24.81
CA LEU A 116 -25.24 21.60 -25.50
C LEU A 116 -25.85 20.61 -24.52
N VAL A 117 -25.23 20.37 -23.37
CA VAL A 117 -25.73 19.43 -22.36
C VAL A 117 -27.08 19.88 -21.79
N TYR A 118 -27.30 21.18 -21.57
CA TYR A 118 -28.64 21.70 -21.25
C TYR A 118 -29.65 21.53 -22.39
N GLY A 119 -29.20 21.63 -23.63
CA GLY A 119 -30.03 21.30 -24.79
C GLY A 119 -30.46 19.83 -24.79
N LEU A 120 -29.52 18.93 -24.51
CA LEU A 120 -29.78 17.50 -24.39
C LEU A 120 -30.73 17.21 -23.22
N SER A 121 -30.58 17.89 -22.08
CA SER A 121 -31.47 17.68 -20.92
C SER A 121 -32.91 18.03 -21.25
N LYS A 122 -33.15 19.10 -22.03
CA LYS A 122 -34.50 19.45 -22.53
C LYS A 122 -35.07 18.40 -23.47
N ILE A 123 -34.27 17.85 -24.38
CA ILE A 123 -34.71 16.78 -25.31
C ILE A 123 -35.07 15.51 -24.55
N VAL A 124 -34.27 15.15 -23.53
CA VAL A 124 -34.54 13.97 -22.68
C VAL A 124 -35.76 14.18 -21.79
N ALA A 125 -35.92 15.37 -21.20
CA ALA A 125 -37.07 15.73 -20.37
C ALA A 125 -38.38 15.80 -21.18
N ALA A 126 -38.32 16.18 -22.46
CA ALA A 126 -39.47 16.12 -23.37
C ALA A 126 -39.88 14.69 -23.77
N GLY A 127 -39.04 13.68 -23.48
CA GLY A 127 -39.27 12.29 -23.83
C GLY A 127 -38.96 11.94 -25.29
N ASP A 128 -38.36 12.84 -26.06
CA ASP A 128 -38.05 12.64 -27.49
C ASP A 128 -36.92 11.61 -27.71
N ARG A 129 -36.00 11.51 -26.74
CA ARG A 129 -34.85 10.59 -26.71
C ARG A 129 -34.58 10.13 -25.27
N PRO A 130 -33.98 8.95 -25.06
CA PRO A 130 -33.57 7.96 -26.05
C PRO A 130 -34.74 7.14 -26.62
N LYS A 131 -34.65 6.70 -27.88
CA LYS A 131 -35.73 5.94 -28.56
C LYS A 131 -35.58 4.42 -28.42
N SER A 132 -34.38 3.94 -28.07
CA SER A 132 -34.10 2.52 -27.92
C SER A 132 -33.36 2.24 -26.61
N ALA A 133 -33.50 1.02 -26.11
CA ALA A 133 -32.76 0.58 -24.92
C ALA A 133 -31.23 0.61 -25.15
N GLN A 134 -30.76 0.38 -26.38
CA GLN A 134 -29.33 0.49 -26.71
C GLN A 134 -28.83 1.93 -26.63
N GLU A 135 -29.62 2.89 -27.12
CA GLU A 135 -29.32 4.33 -27.00
C GLU A 135 -29.34 4.78 -25.53
N ALA A 136 -30.29 4.28 -24.73
CA ALA A 136 -30.38 4.54 -23.30
C ALA A 136 -29.13 4.05 -22.54
N LEU A 137 -28.74 2.79 -22.72
CA LEU A 137 -27.54 2.23 -22.09
C LEU A 137 -26.25 2.91 -22.57
N GLY A 138 -26.18 3.25 -23.86
CA GLY A 138 -25.08 4.03 -24.41
C GLY A 138 -24.97 5.40 -23.74
N THR A 139 -26.10 6.06 -23.47
CA THR A 139 -26.16 7.38 -22.83
C THR A 139 -25.71 7.30 -21.37
N VAL A 140 -26.16 6.27 -20.63
CA VAL A 140 -25.72 5.97 -19.26
C VAL A 140 -24.20 5.77 -19.18
N ASN A 141 -23.62 5.00 -20.11
CA ASN A 141 -22.17 4.81 -20.19
C ASN A 141 -21.43 6.13 -20.44
N ALA A 142 -21.88 6.92 -21.43
CA ALA A 142 -21.26 8.20 -21.73
C ALA A 142 -21.33 9.15 -20.52
N LEU A 143 -22.46 9.21 -19.82
CA LEU A 143 -22.60 10.02 -18.60
C LEU A 143 -21.74 9.52 -17.43
N THR A 144 -21.50 8.21 -17.35
CA THR A 144 -20.56 7.64 -16.38
C THR A 144 -19.15 8.18 -16.59
N GLU A 145 -18.69 8.26 -17.84
CA GLU A 145 -17.39 8.85 -18.20
C GLU A 145 -17.34 10.36 -17.89
N TRP A 146 -18.41 11.09 -18.21
CA TRP A 146 -18.54 12.52 -17.86
C TRP A 146 -18.45 12.78 -16.35
N MET A 147 -19.20 12.03 -15.55
CA MET A 147 -19.17 12.18 -14.08
C MET A 147 -17.77 11.93 -13.52
N ARG A 148 -17.09 10.87 -13.99
CA ARG A 148 -15.71 10.57 -13.56
C ARG A 148 -14.75 11.69 -13.93
N LEU A 149 -14.81 12.19 -15.16
CA LEU A 149 -13.94 13.29 -15.60
C LEU A 149 -14.17 14.54 -14.75
N LEU A 150 -15.43 14.93 -14.50
CA LEU A 150 -15.76 16.12 -13.72
C LEU A 150 -15.34 16.00 -12.26
N VAL A 151 -15.46 14.82 -11.65
CA VAL A 151 -14.97 14.54 -10.29
C VAL A 151 -13.45 14.68 -10.23
N MET A 152 -12.73 14.10 -11.19
CA MET A 152 -11.27 14.20 -11.27
C MET A 152 -10.83 15.65 -11.45
N THR A 153 -11.47 16.42 -12.35
CA THR A 153 -11.13 17.83 -12.54
C THR A 153 -11.43 18.67 -11.31
N ASN A 154 -12.51 18.39 -10.59
CA ASN A 154 -12.81 19.12 -9.35
C ASN A 154 -11.72 18.90 -8.29
N ALA A 155 -11.24 17.66 -8.13
CA ALA A 155 -10.17 17.37 -7.18
C ALA A 155 -8.86 18.11 -7.54
N ALA A 156 -8.54 18.22 -8.83
CA ALA A 156 -7.40 19.00 -9.30
C ALA A 156 -7.58 20.52 -9.08
N ASP A 157 -8.78 21.05 -9.33
CA ASP A 157 -9.12 22.45 -9.08
C ASP A 157 -9.06 22.80 -7.58
N ASP A 158 -9.55 21.91 -6.70
CA ASP A 158 -9.48 22.07 -5.25
C ASP A 158 -8.03 22.13 -4.76
N MET A 159 -7.16 21.25 -5.28
CA MET A 159 -5.73 21.27 -4.97
C MET A 159 -5.05 22.58 -5.43
N MET A 160 -5.39 23.08 -6.63
CA MET A 160 -4.86 24.37 -7.11
C MET A 160 -5.35 25.56 -6.29
N ARG A 161 -6.57 25.48 -5.75
CA ARG A 161 -7.14 26.50 -4.86
C ARG A 161 -6.43 26.52 -3.50
N GLU A 162 -6.07 25.36 -2.95
CA GLU A 162 -5.32 25.26 -1.68
C GLU A 162 -3.92 25.88 -1.78
N ILE A 163 -3.29 25.83 -2.96
CA ILE A 163 -1.95 26.41 -3.21
C ILE A 163 -2.04 27.90 -3.65
N GLY A 164 -3.23 28.50 -3.62
CA GLY A 164 -3.44 29.92 -3.96
C GLY A 164 -3.36 30.25 -5.45
N ALA A 165 -3.39 29.24 -6.33
CA ALA A 165 -3.32 29.38 -7.79
C ALA A 165 -4.71 29.28 -8.47
N GLY A 166 -5.80 29.33 -7.70
CA GLY A 166 -7.17 29.18 -8.21
C GLY A 166 -7.63 30.37 -9.08
N ASN A 167 -8.38 30.08 -10.15
CA ASN A 167 -8.99 31.09 -11.02
C ASN A 167 -10.52 31.09 -10.86
N ASP A 168 -11.07 32.15 -10.27
CA ASP A 168 -12.50 32.28 -9.99
C ASP A 168 -13.38 32.19 -11.26
N ALA A 169 -12.91 32.73 -12.39
CA ALA A 169 -13.65 32.66 -13.66
C ALA A 169 -13.69 31.22 -14.21
N HIS A 170 -12.59 30.47 -14.05
CA HIS A 170 -12.53 29.05 -14.42
C HIS A 170 -13.47 28.22 -13.54
N ASN A 171 -13.49 28.47 -12.24
CA ASN A 171 -14.35 27.77 -11.27
C ASN A 171 -15.85 28.00 -11.56
N GLN A 172 -16.23 29.20 -11.98
CA GLN A 172 -17.62 29.46 -12.40
C GLN A 172 -18.01 28.68 -13.65
N GLU A 173 -17.12 28.61 -14.66
CA GLU A 173 -17.34 27.88 -15.90
C GLU A 173 -17.41 26.36 -15.69
N THR A 174 -16.53 25.79 -14.85
CA THR A 174 -16.56 24.36 -14.51
C THR A 174 -17.80 24.00 -13.69
N THR A 175 -18.22 24.88 -12.77
CA THR A 175 -19.47 24.71 -12.00
C THR A 175 -20.69 24.72 -12.93
N ALA A 176 -20.74 25.60 -13.94
CA ALA A 176 -21.85 25.65 -14.89
C ALA A 176 -22.01 24.34 -15.69
N VAL A 177 -20.90 23.74 -16.14
CA VAL A 177 -20.92 22.43 -16.82
C VAL A 177 -21.38 21.31 -15.89
N ARG A 178 -20.94 21.31 -14.62
CA ARG A 178 -21.42 20.32 -13.62
C ARG A 178 -22.93 20.42 -13.43
N VAL A 179 -23.46 21.64 -13.30
CA VAL A 179 -24.91 21.84 -13.16
C VAL A 179 -25.65 21.40 -14.42
N ALA A 180 -25.12 21.65 -15.62
CA ALA A 180 -25.72 21.17 -16.88
C ALA A 180 -25.79 19.63 -16.95
N VAL A 181 -24.70 18.94 -16.57
CA VAL A 181 -24.66 17.47 -16.48
C VAL A 181 -25.63 16.96 -15.40
N GLY A 182 -25.71 17.64 -14.25
CA GLY A 182 -26.69 17.36 -13.21
C GLY A 182 -28.13 17.46 -13.72
N ALA A 183 -28.45 18.50 -14.48
CA ALA A 183 -29.78 18.67 -15.09
C ALA A 183 -30.11 17.55 -16.09
N LEU A 184 -29.13 17.09 -16.88
CA LEU A 184 -29.30 15.96 -17.80
C LEU A 184 -29.51 14.64 -17.05
N LEU A 185 -28.78 14.41 -15.95
CA LEU A 185 -28.96 13.23 -15.11
C LEU A 185 -30.34 13.20 -14.45
N VAL A 186 -30.86 14.35 -14.00
CA VAL A 186 -32.23 14.45 -13.46
C VAL A 186 -33.26 14.16 -14.54
N ALA A 187 -33.11 14.71 -15.75
CA ALA A 187 -34.00 14.42 -16.87
C ALA A 187 -33.98 12.92 -17.26
N LEU A 188 -32.80 12.29 -17.17
CA LEU A 188 -32.62 10.86 -17.43
C LEU A 188 -33.26 9.99 -16.35
N ALA A 189 -33.20 10.41 -15.09
CA ALA A 189 -33.83 9.74 -13.96
C ALA A 189 -35.36 9.66 -14.10
N GLU A 190 -35.98 10.66 -14.72
CA GLU A 190 -37.43 10.74 -14.93
C GLU A 190 -37.89 10.07 -16.24
N ASN A 191 -36.96 9.66 -17.10
CA ASN A 191 -37.28 9.07 -18.39
C ASN A 191 -37.65 7.57 -18.28
N THR A 192 -38.84 7.20 -18.74
CA THR A 192 -39.36 5.82 -18.65
C THR A 192 -38.55 4.82 -19.45
N THR A 193 -38.11 5.17 -20.67
CA THR A 193 -37.33 4.29 -21.54
C THR A 193 -35.97 3.94 -20.95
N VAL A 194 -35.35 4.90 -20.24
CA VAL A 194 -34.07 4.69 -19.57
C VAL A 194 -34.24 3.81 -18.35
N ASN A 195 -35.25 4.08 -17.52
CA ASN A 195 -35.55 3.26 -16.35
C ASN A 195 -35.92 1.82 -16.74
N GLU A 196 -36.67 1.62 -17.82
CA GLU A 196 -36.96 0.28 -18.35
C GLU A 196 -35.71 -0.43 -18.88
N ALA A 197 -34.82 0.29 -19.59
CA ALA A 197 -33.55 -0.25 -20.06
C ALA A 197 -32.61 -0.62 -18.90
N LEU A 198 -32.55 0.22 -17.87
CA LEU A 198 -31.77 -0.02 -16.65
C LEU A 198 -32.29 -1.23 -15.86
N ARG A 199 -33.61 -1.38 -15.75
CA ARG A 199 -34.25 -2.52 -15.06
C ARG A 199 -34.10 -3.85 -15.79
N ASN A 200 -34.26 -3.86 -17.12
CA ASN A 200 -34.48 -5.10 -17.86
C ASN A 200 -33.34 -5.50 -18.80
N ARG A 201 -32.42 -4.59 -19.14
CA ARG A 201 -31.42 -4.81 -20.21
C ARG A 201 -30.00 -4.34 -19.87
N CYS A 202 -29.76 -3.79 -18.69
CA CYS A 202 -28.45 -3.26 -18.29
C CYS A 202 -27.50 -4.36 -17.78
N PRO A 203 -26.24 -4.41 -18.24
CA PRO A 203 -25.20 -5.24 -17.63
C PRO A 203 -24.95 -4.82 -16.17
N LYS A 204 -24.73 -5.78 -15.28
CA LYS A 204 -24.55 -5.53 -13.84
C LYS A 204 -23.38 -4.59 -13.53
N ASP A 205 -22.26 -4.78 -14.22
CA ASP A 205 -21.07 -3.95 -14.04
C ASP A 205 -21.29 -2.50 -14.49
N THR A 206 -22.11 -2.31 -15.52
CA THR A 206 -22.52 -0.99 -16.01
C THR A 206 -23.44 -0.29 -15.01
N LEU A 207 -24.43 -1.00 -14.44
CA LEU A 207 -25.34 -0.43 -13.44
C LEU A 207 -24.58 -0.02 -12.17
N LYS A 208 -23.69 -0.88 -11.69
CA LYS A 208 -22.83 -0.61 -10.53
C LYS A 208 -21.87 0.56 -10.79
N GLY A 209 -21.22 0.57 -11.96
CA GLY A 209 -20.32 1.64 -12.37
C GLY A 209 -21.02 3.00 -12.47
N PHE A 210 -22.26 3.03 -12.96
CA PHE A 210 -23.08 4.23 -13.03
C PHE A 210 -23.53 4.69 -11.63
N SER A 211 -24.04 3.78 -10.80
CA SER A 211 -24.48 4.02 -9.41
C SER A 211 -23.36 4.62 -8.53
N GLN A 212 -22.15 4.06 -8.63
CA GLN A 212 -20.97 4.58 -7.94
C GLN A 212 -20.54 5.96 -8.46
N SER A 213 -20.53 6.14 -9.78
CA SER A 213 -20.13 7.43 -10.37
C SER A 213 -21.14 8.54 -10.05
N LEU A 214 -22.44 8.20 -9.97
CA LEU A 214 -23.50 9.11 -9.56
C LEU A 214 -23.37 9.51 -8.07
N SER A 215 -23.07 8.54 -7.20
CA SER A 215 -22.81 8.80 -5.77
C SER A 215 -21.66 9.78 -5.56
N ASN A 216 -20.56 9.60 -6.30
CA ASN A 216 -19.38 10.46 -6.19
C ASN A 216 -19.58 11.85 -6.80
N PHE A 217 -20.43 11.96 -7.82
CA PHE A 217 -20.72 13.22 -8.50
C PHE A 217 -21.74 14.09 -7.73
N THR A 218 -22.70 13.49 -7.03
CA THR A 218 -23.80 14.20 -6.36
C THR A 218 -23.34 15.30 -5.38
N PRO A 219 -22.31 15.11 -4.54
CA PRO A 219 -21.79 16.15 -3.64
C PRO A 219 -21.29 17.40 -4.37
N LEU A 220 -20.78 17.26 -5.60
CA LEU A 220 -20.26 18.38 -6.40
C LEU A 220 -21.36 19.34 -6.85
N LEU A 221 -22.63 18.88 -6.85
CA LEU A 221 -23.78 19.71 -7.21
C LEU A 221 -24.29 20.55 -6.04
N ILE A 222 -23.91 20.26 -4.79
CA ILE A 222 -24.37 21.01 -3.62
C ILE A 222 -24.02 22.51 -3.74
N ASN A 223 -22.84 22.81 -4.29
CA ASN A 223 -22.37 24.17 -4.48
C ASN A 223 -22.98 24.88 -5.72
N GLY A 224 -23.62 24.14 -6.63
CA GLY A 224 -24.17 24.67 -7.88
C GLY A 224 -25.71 24.65 -7.98
N SER A 225 -26.35 23.59 -7.52
CA SER A 225 -27.81 23.42 -7.44
C SER A 225 -28.16 22.31 -6.44
N SER A 226 -28.54 22.70 -5.21
CA SER A 226 -28.96 21.76 -4.16
C SER A 226 -30.18 20.93 -4.55
N MET A 227 -31.11 21.52 -5.32
CA MET A 227 -32.31 20.83 -5.83
C MET A 227 -31.97 19.64 -6.73
N PHE A 228 -30.93 19.74 -7.56
CA PHE A 228 -30.49 18.61 -8.38
C PHE A 228 -29.77 17.55 -7.55
N ALA A 229 -28.99 17.96 -6.55
CA ALA A 229 -28.31 17.03 -5.65
C ALA A 229 -29.31 16.15 -4.88
N GLU A 230 -30.35 16.74 -4.27
CA GLU A 230 -31.39 16.00 -3.54
C GLU A 230 -32.14 15.00 -4.44
N ARG A 231 -32.48 15.43 -5.67
CA ARG A 231 -33.19 14.61 -6.65
C ARG A 231 -32.36 13.43 -7.12
N LEU A 232 -31.06 13.64 -7.36
CA LEU A 232 -30.14 12.58 -7.76
C LEU A 232 -29.82 11.64 -6.61
N GLU A 233 -29.74 12.12 -5.37
CA GLU A 233 -29.56 11.26 -4.20
C GLU A 233 -30.71 10.26 -4.04
N LEU A 234 -31.96 10.71 -4.23
CA LEU A 234 -33.14 9.83 -4.24
C LEU A 234 -33.08 8.82 -5.41
N TYR A 235 -32.61 9.25 -6.57
CA TYR A 235 -32.45 8.38 -7.73
C TYR A 235 -31.35 7.33 -7.52
N THR A 236 -30.22 7.70 -6.92
CA THR A 236 -29.14 6.78 -6.52
C THR A 236 -29.67 5.69 -5.59
N LYS A 237 -30.45 6.06 -4.56
CA LYS A 237 -31.11 5.08 -3.67
C LYS A 237 -32.02 4.11 -4.44
N THR A 238 -32.72 4.61 -5.46
CA THR A 238 -33.57 3.79 -6.34
C THR A 238 -32.75 2.86 -7.23
N LEU A 239 -31.61 3.32 -7.78
CA LEU A 239 -30.72 2.51 -8.60
C LEU A 239 -30.02 1.42 -7.78
N VAL A 240 -29.57 1.74 -6.57
CA VAL A 240 -29.01 0.77 -5.62
C VAL A 240 -30.05 -0.29 -5.24
N ALA A 241 -31.33 0.08 -5.16
CA ALA A 241 -32.42 -0.90 -4.96
C ALA A 241 -32.74 -1.73 -6.22
N LEU A 242 -32.38 -1.25 -7.42
CA LEU A 242 -32.52 -1.96 -8.69
C LEU A 242 -31.30 -2.80 -9.06
N GLU A 243 -30.16 -2.59 -8.38
CA GLU A 243 -29.09 -3.56 -8.39
C GLU A 243 -29.70 -4.89 -7.92
N PRO A 244 -29.67 -5.96 -8.73
CA PRO A 244 -30.11 -7.25 -8.25
C PRO A 244 -29.23 -7.56 -7.06
N VAL A 245 -29.82 -7.49 -5.87
CA VAL A 245 -29.27 -8.02 -4.62
C VAL A 245 -28.60 -9.32 -5.02
N ASP A 246 -27.29 -9.38 -4.78
CA ASP A 246 -26.52 -10.58 -5.00
C ASP A 246 -27.37 -11.72 -4.45
N LYS A 247 -27.81 -12.65 -5.30
CA LYS A 247 -28.66 -13.77 -4.85
C LYS A 247 -27.95 -14.65 -3.81
N LYS A 248 -26.71 -14.30 -3.45
CA LYS A 248 -25.90 -14.73 -2.32
C LYS A 248 -26.16 -13.98 -1.01
N ALA A 249 -26.43 -12.68 -1.02
CA ALA A 249 -26.82 -11.95 0.18
C ALA A 249 -28.21 -12.42 0.69
N GLN A 250 -29.08 -12.84 -0.23
CA GLN A 250 -30.38 -13.40 0.11
C GLN A 250 -30.36 -14.92 0.32
N LYS A 251 -29.32 -15.67 -0.10
CA LYS A 251 -29.11 -17.07 0.33
C LYS A 251 -28.37 -17.15 1.66
N ALA A 252 -27.43 -16.25 1.93
CA ALA A 252 -26.92 -16.06 3.29
C ALA A 252 -28.03 -15.52 4.19
N GLY A 253 -28.85 -14.58 3.70
CA GLY A 253 -30.06 -14.10 4.37
C GLY A 253 -31.12 -15.17 4.55
N ALA A 254 -31.36 -16.05 3.57
CA ALA A 254 -32.33 -17.15 3.66
C ALA A 254 -31.81 -18.39 4.38
N GLU A 255 -30.49 -18.61 4.45
CA GLU A 255 -29.86 -19.60 5.33
C GLU A 255 -29.82 -19.05 6.76
N ILE A 256 -29.62 -17.74 6.94
CA ILE A 256 -29.81 -17.06 8.22
C ILE A 256 -31.29 -17.08 8.60
N ASP A 257 -32.23 -16.84 7.69
CA ASP A 257 -33.68 -16.90 7.93
C ASP A 257 -34.14 -18.35 8.09
N GLN A 258 -33.51 -19.34 7.45
CA GLN A 258 -33.78 -20.76 7.70
C GLN A 258 -33.12 -21.24 8.97
N ILE A 259 -31.97 -20.71 9.39
CA ILE A 259 -31.35 -20.95 10.70
C ILE A 259 -32.16 -20.25 11.80
N ILE A 260 -32.71 -19.07 11.53
CA ILE A 260 -33.66 -18.34 12.40
C ILE A 260 -34.97 -19.12 12.45
N ASP A 261 -35.56 -19.52 11.32
CA ASP A 261 -36.81 -20.29 11.23
C ASP A 261 -36.66 -21.71 11.79
N SER A 262 -35.47 -22.33 11.69
CA SER A 262 -35.20 -23.62 12.35
C SER A 262 -34.86 -23.46 13.84
N ALA A 263 -34.28 -22.33 14.25
CA ALA A 263 -34.18 -21.95 15.66
C ALA A 263 -35.55 -21.60 16.27
N MET A 264 -36.46 -21.01 15.48
CA MET A 264 -37.86 -20.75 15.86
C MET A 264 -38.69 -22.05 15.86
N ALA A 265 -38.48 -22.95 14.90
CA ALA A 265 -39.14 -24.26 14.86
C ALA A 265 -38.68 -25.23 15.97
N LEU A 266 -37.51 -24.98 16.56
CA LEU A 266 -37.02 -25.67 17.78
C LEU A 266 -37.66 -25.13 19.08
N GLY A 267 -38.64 -24.22 18.99
CA GLY A 267 -39.37 -23.70 20.15
C GLY A 267 -38.55 -22.71 20.98
N MET A 268 -37.68 -21.92 20.35
CA MET A 268 -36.92 -20.86 21.02
C MET A 268 -37.58 -19.47 20.93
N ASP A 269 -38.90 -19.40 20.86
CA ASP A 269 -39.70 -18.16 20.74
C ASP A 269 -39.55 -17.16 21.92
N ASN A 270 -38.73 -17.46 22.91
CA ASN A 270 -38.51 -16.63 24.09
C ASN A 270 -37.05 -16.22 24.32
N ILE A 271 -36.19 -16.25 23.30
CA ILE A 271 -34.89 -15.58 23.42
C ILE A 271 -35.06 -14.18 22.80
N PRO A 272 -35.19 -13.11 23.62
CA PRO A 272 -35.06 -11.77 23.07
C PRO A 272 -33.72 -11.72 22.31
N VAL A 273 -33.70 -11.28 21.05
CA VAL A 273 -32.46 -10.83 20.44
C VAL A 273 -32.04 -9.64 21.29
N VAL A 274 -31.27 -9.92 22.34
CA VAL A 274 -30.71 -8.91 23.21
C VAL A 274 -29.80 -8.10 22.29
N GLU A 275 -30.20 -6.87 21.99
CA GLU A 275 -29.29 -5.91 21.38
C GLU A 275 -28.05 -5.86 22.26
N ILE A 276 -26.95 -6.45 21.77
CA ILE A 276 -25.69 -6.46 22.49
C ILE A 276 -25.22 -5.01 22.49
N PRO A 277 -25.10 -4.35 23.66
CA PRO A 277 -24.64 -2.98 23.72
C PRO A 277 -23.25 -2.89 23.07
N THR A 278 -23.05 -1.94 22.17
CA THR A 278 -21.72 -1.65 21.63
C THR A 278 -20.85 -1.13 22.77
N MET A 279 -19.86 -1.92 23.18
CA MET A 279 -18.92 -1.56 24.24
C MET A 279 -17.52 -1.41 23.65
N ASN A 280 -16.80 -0.36 24.06
CA ASN A 280 -15.38 -0.22 23.78
C ASN A 280 -14.59 -0.89 24.91
N SER A 281 -14.23 -2.16 24.73
CA SER A 281 -13.35 -2.84 25.69
C SER A 281 -11.90 -2.36 25.55
N ARG A 282 -11.15 -2.37 26.66
CA ARG A 282 -9.69 -2.13 26.66
C ARG A 282 -8.96 -3.08 25.71
N ALA A 283 -9.41 -4.34 25.67
CA ALA A 283 -8.86 -5.38 24.80
C ALA A 283 -8.96 -5.04 23.30
N GLY A 284 -9.98 -4.29 22.87
CA GLY A 284 -10.17 -3.99 21.45
C GLY A 284 -9.05 -3.14 20.86
N LEU A 285 -8.71 -2.00 21.49
CA LEU A 285 -7.60 -1.15 21.03
C LEU A 285 -6.24 -1.83 21.24
N TYR A 286 -6.07 -2.56 22.35
CA TYR A 286 -4.89 -3.38 22.61
C TYR A 286 -4.62 -4.41 21.49
N VAL A 287 -5.66 -5.13 21.02
CA VAL A 287 -5.55 -6.08 19.90
C VAL A 287 -5.20 -5.36 18.61
N TYR A 288 -5.84 -4.21 18.33
CA TYR A 288 -5.59 -3.41 17.13
C TYR A 288 -4.13 -2.93 17.08
N LEU A 289 -3.62 -2.29 18.13
CA LEU A 289 -2.23 -1.80 18.17
C LEU A 289 -1.20 -2.93 18.09
N ASN A 290 -1.42 -4.03 18.80
CA ASN A 290 -0.55 -5.22 18.68
C ASN A 290 -0.48 -5.71 17.23
N SER A 291 -1.60 -5.78 16.53
CA SER A 291 -1.62 -6.21 15.12
C SER A 291 -1.02 -5.17 14.16
N LEU A 292 -1.15 -3.89 14.46
CA LEU A 292 -0.62 -2.79 13.64
C LEU A 292 0.92 -2.77 13.64
N LEU A 293 1.53 -3.08 14.79
CA LEU A 293 2.99 -3.02 15.01
C LEU A 293 3.68 -4.38 14.90
N THR A 294 2.92 -5.48 14.86
CA THR A 294 3.48 -6.82 14.63
C THR A 294 3.65 -7.11 13.15
N GLY A 295 4.82 -7.63 12.77
CA GLY A 295 5.17 -7.79 11.35
C GLY A 295 5.61 -6.45 10.79
N ARG A 296 4.90 -5.89 9.81
CA ARG A 296 5.28 -4.63 9.16
C ARG A 296 4.77 -3.41 9.95
N PRO A 297 5.63 -2.58 10.55
CA PRO A 297 5.19 -1.46 11.40
C PRO A 297 4.75 -0.21 10.60
N MET A 298 4.11 -0.37 9.44
CA MET A 298 3.68 0.74 8.57
C MET A 298 2.48 1.52 9.13
N VAL A 299 2.68 2.40 10.10
CA VAL A 299 1.58 3.12 10.75
C VAL A 299 1.09 4.25 9.83
N ASP A 300 -0.19 4.23 9.46
CA ASP A 300 -0.84 5.32 8.74
C ASP A 300 -1.69 6.12 9.72
N ASP A 301 -1.25 7.35 10.01
CA ASP A 301 -1.90 8.23 10.98
C ASP A 301 -3.36 8.48 10.64
N ASN A 302 -3.69 8.66 9.37
CA ASN A 302 -5.07 8.89 8.96
C ASN A 302 -5.94 7.65 9.21
N GLN A 303 -5.41 6.44 8.94
CA GLN A 303 -6.16 5.21 9.20
C GLN A 303 -6.34 4.97 10.71
N LEU A 304 -5.29 5.20 11.50
CA LEU A 304 -5.35 5.06 12.95
C LEU A 304 -6.31 6.07 13.57
N LEU A 305 -6.22 7.34 13.20
CA LEU A 305 -7.12 8.40 13.69
C LEU A 305 -8.57 8.15 13.26
N ASN A 306 -8.81 7.71 12.02
CA ASN A 306 -10.16 7.33 11.57
C ASN A 306 -10.70 6.12 12.35
N PHE A 307 -9.87 5.12 12.64
CA PHE A 307 -10.26 3.98 13.47
C PHE A 307 -10.64 4.44 14.89
N LEU A 308 -9.81 5.26 15.52
CA LEU A 308 -10.07 5.83 16.84
C LEU A 308 -11.36 6.67 16.84
N HIS A 309 -11.53 7.56 15.87
CA HIS A 309 -12.72 8.40 15.74
C HIS A 309 -14.00 7.56 15.61
N ASN A 310 -13.99 6.51 14.77
CA ASN A 310 -15.12 5.61 14.60
C ASN A 310 -15.41 4.78 15.86
N ARG A 311 -14.37 4.36 16.59
CA ARG A 311 -14.52 3.58 17.82
C ARG A 311 -15.11 4.41 18.95
N TYR A 312 -14.61 5.61 19.17
CA TYR A 312 -14.98 6.47 20.31
C TYR A 312 -16.06 7.51 19.97
N GLN A 313 -16.54 7.56 18.72
CA GLN A 313 -17.62 8.45 18.26
C GLN A 313 -17.41 9.93 18.60
N GLY A 314 -16.15 10.37 18.60
CA GLY A 314 -15.77 11.76 18.93
C GLY A 314 -15.52 12.05 20.41
N ASP A 315 -15.56 11.04 21.31
CA ASP A 315 -15.09 11.20 22.69
C ASP A 315 -13.56 11.26 22.76
N ILE A 316 -13.05 12.49 22.81
CA ILE A 316 -11.61 12.80 22.73
C ILE A 316 -10.87 12.38 24.01
N GLN A 317 -11.52 12.49 25.17
CA GLN A 317 -10.89 12.17 26.47
C GLN A 317 -10.61 10.66 26.55
N THR A 318 -11.62 9.82 26.33
CA THR A 318 -11.44 8.37 26.37
C THR A 318 -10.53 7.87 25.27
N THR A 319 -10.58 8.48 24.08
CA THR A 319 -9.63 8.18 22.99
C THR A 319 -8.17 8.38 23.43
N CYS A 320 -7.85 9.53 24.02
CA CYS A 320 -6.49 9.84 24.49
C CYS A 320 -6.05 8.86 25.59
N ILE A 321 -6.90 8.63 26.59
CA ILE A 321 -6.58 7.75 27.72
C ILE A 321 -6.32 6.32 27.24
N ASP A 322 -7.26 5.77 26.47
CA ASP A 322 -7.15 4.39 25.99
C ASP A 322 -5.97 4.19 25.03
N LEU A 323 -5.65 5.20 24.20
CA LEU A 323 -4.47 5.16 23.33
C LEU A 323 -3.18 5.08 24.14
N ILE A 324 -3.03 5.90 25.18
CA ILE A 324 -1.85 5.87 26.06
C ILE A 324 -1.78 4.52 26.77
N VAL A 325 -2.86 4.11 27.45
CA VAL A 325 -2.90 2.87 28.25
C VAL A 325 -2.63 1.66 27.37
N SER A 326 -3.29 1.55 26.21
CA SER A 326 -3.08 0.42 25.29
C SER A 326 -1.65 0.39 24.73
N SER A 327 -1.01 1.55 24.55
CA SER A 327 0.38 1.65 24.09
C SER A 327 1.39 1.22 25.16
N PHE A 328 1.11 1.44 26.44
CA PHE A 328 1.87 0.83 27.53
C PHE A 328 1.62 -0.68 27.62
N ASP A 329 0.36 -1.12 27.45
CA ASP A 329 -0.02 -2.53 27.56
C ASP A 329 0.67 -3.42 26.50
N ILE A 330 0.84 -2.93 25.27
CA ILE A 330 1.55 -3.69 24.23
C ILE A 330 3.04 -3.84 24.56
N VAL A 331 3.67 -2.83 25.18
CA VAL A 331 5.07 -2.91 25.64
C VAL A 331 5.19 -3.88 26.79
N ALA A 332 4.29 -3.82 27.78
CA ALA A 332 4.24 -4.74 28.90
C ALA A 332 4.06 -6.19 28.42
N ASN A 333 3.17 -6.44 27.46
CA ASN A 333 2.98 -7.76 26.86
C ASN A 333 4.27 -8.28 26.19
N ALA A 334 5.02 -7.42 25.49
CA ALA A 334 6.30 -7.82 24.88
C ALA A 334 7.36 -8.18 25.93
N ILE A 335 7.42 -7.45 27.05
CA ILE A 335 8.30 -7.74 28.18
C ILE A 335 7.94 -9.09 28.82
N PHE A 336 6.67 -9.29 29.17
CA PHE A 336 6.20 -10.54 29.80
C PHE A 336 6.38 -11.78 28.92
N ARG A 337 6.39 -11.60 27.60
CA ARG A 337 6.62 -12.67 26.63
C ARG A 337 8.09 -12.89 26.28
N SER A 338 8.98 -12.02 26.75
CA SER A 338 10.39 -12.01 26.38
C SER A 338 10.56 -11.99 24.85
N GLU A 339 9.80 -11.13 24.15
CA GLU A 339 9.98 -10.92 22.71
C GLU A 339 11.40 -10.37 22.42
N ASN A 340 11.82 -10.44 21.16
CA ASN A 340 13.16 -9.98 20.77
C ASN A 340 13.35 -8.48 21.04
N THR A 341 14.60 -8.09 21.33
CA THR A 341 15.01 -6.71 21.62
C THR A 341 14.56 -5.72 20.54
N GLU A 342 14.62 -6.09 19.26
CA GLU A 342 14.15 -5.25 18.15
C GLU A 342 12.63 -4.98 18.22
N THR A 343 11.80 -5.94 18.64
CA THR A 343 10.35 -5.70 18.77
C THR A 343 10.06 -4.83 19.99
N THR A 344 10.73 -5.09 21.11
CA THR A 344 10.56 -4.26 22.31
C THR A 344 11.01 -2.82 22.05
N PHE A 345 12.11 -2.64 21.31
CA PHE A 345 12.60 -1.34 20.85
C PHE A 345 11.56 -0.61 19.98
N LEU A 346 11.01 -1.29 18.97
CA LEU A 346 9.98 -0.74 18.08
C LEU A 346 8.73 -0.27 18.86
N LEU A 347 8.21 -1.12 19.75
CA LEU A 347 7.02 -0.79 20.55
C LEU A 347 7.27 0.40 21.48
N ARG A 348 8.47 0.47 22.06
CA ARG A 348 8.91 1.60 22.89
C ARG A 348 9.05 2.88 22.07
N SER A 349 9.64 2.84 20.87
CA SER A 349 9.73 4.00 19.98
C SER A 349 8.35 4.48 19.54
N PHE A 350 7.41 3.57 19.26
CA PHE A 350 6.02 3.94 19.01
C PHE A 350 5.40 4.68 20.22
N LEU A 351 5.55 4.13 21.43
CA LEU A 351 5.02 4.75 22.65
C LEU A 351 5.64 6.13 22.93
N ILE A 352 6.95 6.29 22.79
CA ILE A 352 7.66 7.50 23.23
C ILE A 352 7.70 8.56 22.13
N ASN A 353 7.93 8.16 20.88
CA ASN A 353 8.15 9.10 19.77
C ASN A 353 6.88 9.35 18.95
N LYS A 354 5.99 8.35 18.78
CA LYS A 354 4.80 8.47 17.91
C LYS A 354 3.53 8.86 18.67
N VAL A 355 3.27 8.25 19.82
CA VAL A 355 2.01 8.49 20.57
C VAL A 355 1.86 9.96 21.02
N PRO A 356 2.90 10.66 21.52
CA PRO A 356 2.77 12.09 21.86
C PRO A 356 2.38 12.97 20.66
N LEU A 357 2.89 12.68 19.46
CA LEU A 357 2.47 13.38 18.24
C LEU A 357 0.99 13.13 17.92
N LEU A 358 0.53 11.88 18.03
CA LEU A 358 -0.88 11.54 17.85
C LEU A 358 -1.78 12.25 18.87
N ILE A 359 -1.36 12.32 20.14
CA ILE A 359 -2.10 13.05 21.18
C ILE A 359 -2.14 14.53 20.86
N SER A 360 -1.06 15.13 20.36
CA SER A 360 -1.03 16.53 19.94
C SER A 360 -2.10 16.81 18.87
N ILE A 361 -2.26 15.90 17.90
CA ILE A 361 -3.31 16.01 16.87
C ILE A 361 -4.71 15.83 17.47
N ILE A 362 -4.92 14.79 18.28
CA ILE A 362 -6.23 14.47 18.88
C ILE A 362 -6.69 15.55 19.87
N SER A 363 -5.75 16.18 20.58
CA SER A 363 -6.04 17.17 21.61
C SER A 363 -6.13 18.61 21.12
N ALA A 364 -5.80 18.90 19.85
CA ALA A 364 -5.97 20.22 19.24
C ALA A 364 -7.36 20.87 19.43
N PRO A 365 -8.49 20.13 19.36
CA PRO A 365 -9.83 20.68 19.64
C PRO A 365 -10.21 20.72 21.14
N MET A 366 -9.33 20.35 22.08
CA MET A 366 -9.65 20.39 23.51
C MET A 366 -9.74 21.84 24.01
N PHE A 367 -10.77 22.11 24.82
CA PHE A 367 -10.94 23.39 25.51
C PHE A 367 -11.11 23.15 27.01
N PRO A 368 -10.60 24.05 27.87
CA PRO A 368 -10.76 23.95 29.31
C PRO A 368 -12.22 23.72 29.74
N PRO A 369 -12.51 22.80 30.68
CA PRO A 369 -11.57 22.18 31.63
C PRO A 369 -10.83 20.95 31.12
N LEU A 370 -11.15 20.41 29.94
CA LEU A 370 -10.46 19.25 29.37
C LEU A 370 -9.08 19.69 28.84
N SER A 371 -8.02 19.03 29.31
CA SER A 371 -6.65 19.27 28.87
C SER A 371 -5.91 17.97 28.55
N PRO A 372 -4.88 18.00 27.69
CA PRO A 372 -4.03 16.84 27.43
C PRO A 372 -3.38 16.32 28.73
N GLU A 373 -2.97 17.23 29.61
CA GLU A 373 -2.39 16.91 30.91
C GLU A 373 -3.32 16.08 31.79
N LEU A 374 -4.62 16.41 31.84
CA LEU A 374 -5.59 15.61 32.59
C LEU A 374 -5.72 14.20 32.02
N CYS A 375 -5.78 14.07 30.69
CA CYS A 375 -5.86 12.76 30.03
C CYS A 375 -4.61 11.91 30.30
N ILE A 376 -3.42 12.52 30.25
CA ILE A 376 -2.14 11.86 30.55
C ILE A 376 -2.09 11.45 32.03
N THR A 377 -2.51 12.33 32.94
CA THR A 377 -2.58 12.04 34.38
C THR A 377 -3.47 10.82 34.63
N GLU A 378 -4.68 10.82 34.07
CA GLU A 378 -5.65 9.74 34.22
C GLU A 378 -5.11 8.42 33.63
N ALA A 379 -4.54 8.47 32.42
CA ALA A 379 -3.94 7.30 31.77
C ALA A 379 -2.81 6.66 32.59
N LEU A 380 -1.91 7.46 33.16
CA LEU A 380 -0.79 6.95 33.97
C LEU A 380 -1.25 6.25 35.25
N THR A 381 -2.44 6.56 35.78
CA THR A 381 -3.01 5.80 36.92
C THR A 381 -3.43 4.38 36.55
N HIS A 382 -3.62 4.09 35.27
CA HIS A 382 -4.03 2.78 34.74
C HIS A 382 -2.86 1.94 34.19
N VAL A 383 -1.64 2.49 34.17
CA VAL A 383 -0.43 1.80 33.72
C VAL A 383 0.05 0.83 34.81
N ASP A 384 0.42 -0.39 34.41
CA ASP A 384 0.89 -1.43 35.32
C ASP A 384 2.27 -1.10 35.90
N THR A 385 2.32 -0.80 37.19
CA THR A 385 3.55 -0.49 37.92
C THR A 385 4.45 -1.71 38.14
N ASN A 386 3.95 -2.94 37.92
CA ASN A 386 4.81 -4.14 37.96
C ASN A 386 5.64 -4.28 36.68
N ALA A 387 5.07 -3.91 35.54
CA ALA A 387 5.78 -3.90 34.26
C ALA A 387 6.71 -2.69 34.13
N PHE A 388 6.30 -1.56 34.72
CA PHE A 388 7.02 -0.29 34.70
C PHE A 388 7.23 0.23 36.13
N PRO A 389 8.23 -0.29 36.86
CA PRO A 389 8.52 0.08 38.23
C PRO A 389 8.80 1.58 38.38
N THR A 390 8.43 2.14 39.53
CA THR A 390 8.88 3.48 39.96
C THR A 390 10.32 3.40 40.49
N PHE A 391 11.11 4.48 40.38
CA PHE A 391 12.51 4.51 40.82
C PHE A 391 12.71 4.15 42.29
N SER A 392 11.74 4.44 43.16
CA SER A 392 11.77 4.01 44.57
C SER A 392 11.84 2.48 44.74
N SER A 393 11.34 1.71 43.77
CA SER A 393 11.44 0.25 43.75
C SER A 393 12.77 -0.28 43.18
N MET A 394 13.60 0.60 42.59
CA MET A 394 14.93 0.29 42.04
C MET A 394 15.98 0.01 43.12
N PHE A 395 15.76 0.49 44.35
CA PHE A 395 16.67 0.29 45.49
C PHE A 395 16.37 -0.98 46.30
N ASP A 396 15.45 -1.83 45.83
CA ASP A 396 15.18 -3.13 46.44
C ASP A 396 16.12 -4.18 45.81
N ASP A 397 17.07 -4.71 46.60
CA ASP A 397 18.18 -5.60 46.17
C ASP A 397 17.74 -6.93 45.49
N THR A 398 16.44 -7.13 45.28
CA THR A 398 15.85 -8.34 44.65
C THR A 398 15.47 -8.16 43.19
N SER A 399 15.44 -6.94 42.64
CA SER A 399 15.24 -6.71 41.21
C SER A 399 16.57 -6.72 40.48
N ALA A 400 16.84 -7.80 39.73
CA ALA A 400 17.71 -7.71 38.56
C ALA A 400 16.98 -6.86 37.51
N GLY A 401 16.91 -5.54 37.73
CA GLY A 401 16.19 -4.59 36.89
C GLY A 401 16.85 -4.50 35.53
N ASP A 402 16.10 -4.83 34.49
CA ASP A 402 16.49 -4.53 33.12
C ASP A 402 16.37 -3.02 32.95
N MET A 403 17.49 -2.30 32.80
CA MET A 403 17.55 -0.84 32.60
C MET A 403 16.60 -0.35 31.48
N PHE A 404 16.16 -1.30 30.64
CA PHE A 404 15.18 -1.19 29.58
C PHE A 404 13.73 -0.87 30.04
N SER A 405 13.26 -1.36 31.20
CA SER A 405 11.91 -1.07 31.73
C SER A 405 11.83 0.23 32.53
N ASP A 406 12.96 0.64 33.10
CA ASP A 406 12.98 1.56 34.24
C ASP A 406 12.79 3.03 33.84
N SER A 407 13.08 3.40 32.58
CA SER A 407 12.91 4.78 32.11
C SER A 407 11.67 5.02 31.24
N VAL A 408 10.88 4.00 30.90
CA VAL A 408 9.82 4.11 29.88
C VAL A 408 8.76 5.18 30.22
N ARG A 409 8.29 5.21 31.48
CA ARG A 409 7.34 6.23 31.95
C ARG A 409 7.96 7.63 31.93
N GLN A 410 9.22 7.73 32.32
CA GLN A 410 9.95 8.99 32.37
C GLN A 410 10.13 9.55 30.95
N ASP A 411 10.66 8.75 30.02
CA ASP A 411 10.90 9.14 28.63
C ASP A 411 9.59 9.56 27.93
N PHE A 412 8.49 8.84 28.19
CA PHE A 412 7.16 9.22 27.68
C PHE A 412 6.72 10.60 28.20
N CYS A 413 6.87 10.88 29.50
CA CYS A 413 6.55 12.19 30.08
C CYS A 413 7.43 13.30 29.49
N PHE A 414 8.73 13.07 29.30
CA PHE A 414 9.62 14.04 28.66
C PHE A 414 9.23 14.33 27.21
N SER A 415 8.91 13.31 26.43
CA SER A 415 8.40 13.50 25.06
C SER A 415 7.08 14.26 25.05
N CYS A 416 6.15 13.96 25.97
CA CYS A 416 4.91 14.74 26.12
C CYS A 416 5.17 16.22 26.45
N CYS A 417 6.14 16.49 27.32
CA CYS A 417 6.56 17.85 27.67
C CYS A 417 7.19 18.57 26.47
N LEU A 418 8.05 17.88 25.72
CA LEU A 418 8.71 18.40 24.52
C LEU A 418 7.69 18.85 23.45
N HIS A 419 6.59 18.12 23.32
CA HIS A 419 5.48 18.44 22.41
C HIS A 419 4.42 19.37 23.00
N GLY A 420 4.65 19.92 24.19
CA GLY A 420 3.77 20.90 24.83
C GLY A 420 2.45 20.33 25.37
N LEU A 421 2.37 19.02 25.59
CA LEU A 421 1.17 18.35 26.13
C LEU A 421 1.05 18.48 27.65
N ILE A 422 2.20 18.58 28.34
CA ILE A 422 2.30 18.80 29.79
C ILE A 422 3.36 19.86 30.08
N PRO A 423 3.21 20.63 31.17
CA PRO A 423 4.29 21.49 31.65
C PRO A 423 5.39 20.67 32.33
N GLU A 424 6.63 21.17 32.28
CA GLU A 424 7.79 20.49 32.89
C GLU A 424 7.62 20.26 34.39
N GLU A 425 7.00 21.23 35.10
CA GLU A 425 6.67 21.16 36.52
C GLU A 425 5.77 19.97 36.88
N SER A 426 4.98 19.47 35.93
CA SER A 426 4.08 18.35 36.15
C SER A 426 4.77 16.99 36.07
N ILE A 427 5.98 16.89 35.52
CA ILE A 427 6.69 15.61 35.35
C ILE A 427 6.95 14.96 36.71
N GLU A 428 7.52 15.70 37.67
CA GLU A 428 7.79 15.19 39.03
C GLU A 428 6.49 14.75 39.72
N ARG A 429 5.40 15.52 39.54
CA ARG A 429 4.08 15.20 40.08
C ARG A 429 3.46 13.93 39.48
N LEU A 430 3.64 13.71 38.18
CA LEU A 430 3.08 12.57 37.44
C LEU A 430 3.85 11.27 37.69
N LEU A 431 5.16 11.37 37.85
CA LEU A 431 6.02 10.22 38.19
C LEU A 431 5.98 9.91 39.69
N GLY A 432 5.76 10.93 40.53
CA GLY A 432 5.81 10.85 41.99
C GLY A 432 7.24 10.91 42.55
N GLU A 433 8.22 11.22 41.70
CA GLU A 433 9.66 11.09 41.95
C GLU A 433 10.46 12.10 41.12
N ILE A 434 11.68 12.43 41.56
CA ILE A 434 12.57 13.36 40.85
C ILE A 434 13.14 12.65 39.61
N PRO A 435 12.92 13.19 38.39
CA PRO A 435 13.43 12.56 37.17
C PRO A 435 14.96 12.58 37.14
N MET A 436 15.57 11.51 36.62
CA MET A 436 17.03 11.43 36.50
C MET A 436 17.59 12.08 35.23
N GLN A 437 16.72 12.40 34.26
CA GLN A 437 17.09 13.04 33.00
C GLN A 437 16.46 14.43 32.95
N THR A 438 16.97 15.25 32.04
CA THR A 438 16.41 16.55 31.69
C THR A 438 15.92 16.53 30.25
N LEU A 439 15.12 17.53 29.88
CA LEU A 439 14.76 17.75 28.48
C LEU A 439 16.01 17.83 27.58
N PRO A 440 15.92 17.39 26.31
CA PRO A 440 17.01 17.51 25.35
C PRO A 440 17.50 18.97 25.26
N ALA A 441 18.82 19.17 25.33
CA ALA A 441 19.41 20.52 25.33
C ALA A 441 19.10 21.31 24.04
N GLY A 442 18.88 20.61 22.92
CA GLY A 442 18.49 21.20 21.64
C GLY A 442 17.00 21.53 21.50
N GLY A 443 16.16 21.18 22.48
CA GLY A 443 14.71 21.37 22.41
C GLY A 443 14.04 20.49 21.36
N ARG A 444 12.84 20.92 20.92
CA ARG A 444 12.02 20.20 19.93
C ARG A 444 12.54 20.47 18.53
N TYR A 445 12.79 19.42 17.76
CA TYR A 445 13.20 19.51 16.36
C TYR A 445 12.03 19.74 15.42
N THR A 446 12.33 20.40 14.31
CA THR A 446 11.46 20.49 13.14
C THR A 446 12.13 19.83 11.94
N LYS A 447 11.31 19.28 11.03
CA LYS A 447 11.79 18.62 9.80
C LYS A 447 12.75 19.53 9.01
N ASP A 448 12.36 20.79 8.82
CA ASP A 448 13.12 21.73 7.97
C ASP A 448 14.48 22.08 8.56
N GLU A 449 14.56 22.28 9.88
CA GLU A 449 15.83 22.58 10.56
C GLU A 449 16.81 21.40 10.50
N VAL A 450 16.33 20.17 10.72
CA VAL A 450 17.17 18.96 10.63
C VAL A 450 17.63 18.75 9.20
N LEU A 451 16.73 18.92 8.23
CA LEU A 451 17.05 18.74 6.81
C LEU A 451 18.09 19.76 6.32
N GLU A 452 17.98 21.03 6.72
CA GLU A 452 18.97 22.06 6.39
C GLU A 452 20.35 21.71 6.96
N GLN A 453 20.39 21.20 8.20
CA GLN A 453 21.63 20.77 8.83
C GLN A 453 22.27 19.59 8.11
N CYS A 454 21.49 18.57 7.71
CA CYS A 454 21.99 17.44 6.92
C CYS A 454 22.53 17.86 5.55
N LEU A 455 21.88 18.82 4.88
CA LEU A 455 22.33 19.32 3.58
C LEU A 455 23.59 20.18 3.67
N SER A 456 23.83 20.79 4.84
CA SER A 456 25.01 21.62 5.08
C SER A 456 26.27 20.84 5.47
N ASP A 457 26.12 19.65 6.07
CA ASP A 457 27.21 18.90 6.70
C ASP A 457 26.97 17.39 6.63
N SER A 458 27.87 16.66 5.96
CA SER A 458 27.77 15.21 5.79
C SER A 458 27.98 14.43 7.09
N GLU A 459 28.72 14.96 8.07
CA GLU A 459 28.92 14.26 9.36
C GLU A 459 27.60 14.24 10.16
N LYS A 460 26.76 15.26 9.98
CA LYS A 460 25.44 15.32 10.62
C LYS A 460 24.47 14.28 10.07
N ILE A 461 24.65 13.81 8.83
CA ILE A 461 23.80 12.77 8.25
C ILE A 461 23.90 11.49 9.07
N GLU A 462 25.13 11.07 9.42
CA GLU A 462 25.35 9.88 10.26
C GLU A 462 24.81 10.09 11.67
N ALA A 463 25.06 11.26 12.27
CA ALA A 463 24.56 11.61 13.61
C ALA A 463 23.03 11.55 13.69
N PHE A 464 22.31 12.23 12.78
CA PHE A 464 20.84 12.20 12.76
C PHE A 464 20.28 10.82 12.43
N THR A 465 20.98 10.02 11.62
CA THR A 465 20.57 8.62 11.39
C THR A 465 20.72 7.78 12.65
N ASP A 466 21.73 8.04 13.48
CA ASP A 466 21.86 7.43 14.81
C ASP A 466 20.75 7.89 15.75
N GLU A 467 20.31 9.14 15.62
CA GLU A 467 19.20 9.67 16.41
C GLU A 467 17.85 8.99 16.15
N LEU A 468 17.68 8.28 15.03
CA LEU A 468 16.50 7.44 14.81
C LEU A 468 16.31 6.37 15.89
N GLU A 469 17.39 6.02 16.61
CA GLU A 469 17.35 5.03 17.68
C GLU A 469 17.10 5.65 19.08
N HIS A 470 16.92 6.97 19.17
CA HIS A 470 16.64 7.67 20.43
C HIS A 470 15.18 7.53 20.92
N MET A 471 14.99 7.86 22.20
CA MET A 471 13.71 7.79 22.92
C MET A 471 13.41 9.14 23.57
N ASP A 472 13.55 10.22 22.82
CA ASP A 472 13.50 11.60 23.32
C ASP A 472 12.31 12.43 22.81
N GLY A 473 11.51 11.87 21.89
CA GLY A 473 10.38 12.55 21.26
C GLY A 473 10.70 13.32 19.97
N ASN A 474 11.97 13.46 19.58
CA ASN A 474 12.38 14.19 18.36
C ASN A 474 12.45 13.32 17.10
N VAL A 475 12.47 11.99 17.26
CA VAL A 475 12.66 11.00 16.19
C VAL A 475 11.69 11.16 15.02
N GLY A 476 10.47 11.66 15.24
CA GLY A 476 9.52 11.92 14.15
C GLY A 476 10.03 12.95 13.14
N ALA A 477 10.56 14.08 13.61
CA ALA A 477 11.13 15.12 12.75
C ALA A 477 12.39 14.62 12.03
N VAL A 478 13.22 13.84 12.73
CA VAL A 478 14.43 13.22 12.16
C VAL A 478 14.08 12.23 11.05
N SER A 479 13.09 11.36 11.29
CA SER A 479 12.58 10.41 10.30
C SER A 479 12.10 11.10 9.03
N GLU A 480 11.24 12.11 9.17
CA GLU A 480 10.71 12.87 8.04
C GLU A 480 11.81 13.65 7.28
N ALA A 481 12.84 14.13 7.99
CA ALA A 481 13.98 14.80 7.37
C ALA A 481 14.86 13.81 6.59
N ILE A 482 15.11 12.61 7.12
CA ILE A 482 15.89 11.56 6.44
C ILE A 482 15.15 11.04 5.19
N THR A 483 13.83 10.83 5.27
CA THR A 483 13.06 10.40 4.09
C THR A 483 13.04 11.47 3.00
N GLU A 484 12.98 12.75 3.37
CA GLU A 484 13.13 13.88 2.43
C GLU A 484 14.56 13.97 1.86
N LEU A 485 15.58 13.76 2.69
CA LEU A 485 16.98 13.77 2.26
C LEU A 485 17.25 12.68 1.22
N LEU A 486 16.77 11.45 1.44
CA LEU A 486 16.84 10.35 0.47
C LEU A 486 16.25 10.76 -0.89
N ARG A 487 15.09 11.42 -0.88
CA ARG A 487 14.44 11.92 -2.11
C ARG A 487 15.30 12.97 -2.81
N ARG A 488 15.76 13.99 -2.08
CA ARG A 488 16.58 15.08 -2.65
C ARG A 488 17.89 14.59 -3.24
N LEU A 489 18.57 13.67 -2.56
CA LEU A 489 19.82 13.08 -3.05
C LEU A 489 19.59 12.26 -4.35
N CYS A 490 18.45 11.56 -4.46
CA CYS A 490 18.07 10.88 -5.70
C CYS A 490 17.78 11.86 -6.85
N GLU A 491 17.01 12.93 -6.58
CA GLU A 491 16.65 13.95 -7.58
C GLU A 491 17.88 14.70 -8.10
N ASN A 492 18.82 15.03 -7.21
CA ASN A 492 20.08 15.70 -7.54
C ASN A 492 21.14 14.75 -8.12
N LYS A 493 20.90 13.43 -8.07
CA LYS A 493 21.87 12.38 -8.42
C LYS A 493 23.20 12.50 -7.68
N ASP A 494 23.16 12.90 -6.41
CA ASP A 494 24.33 12.88 -5.54
C ASP A 494 24.51 11.46 -4.96
N THR A 495 25.08 10.59 -5.79
CA THR A 495 25.19 9.15 -5.53
C THR A 495 26.16 8.82 -4.40
N MET A 496 27.16 9.66 -4.15
CA MET A 496 28.14 9.48 -3.07
C MET A 496 27.55 9.76 -1.69
N ALA A 497 26.85 10.89 -1.51
CA ALA A 497 26.15 11.17 -0.27
C ALA A 497 25.01 10.15 -0.04
N LEU A 498 24.32 9.75 -1.12
CA LEU A 498 23.27 8.74 -1.06
C LEU A 498 23.82 7.36 -0.67
N LYS A 499 24.99 6.96 -1.17
CA LYS A 499 25.70 5.74 -0.79
C LYS A 499 25.93 5.71 0.73
N SER A 500 26.51 6.77 1.29
CA SER A 500 26.83 6.84 2.73
C SER A 500 25.58 6.65 3.59
N LEU A 501 24.52 7.42 3.30
CA LEU A 501 23.24 7.32 3.99
C LEU A 501 22.60 5.93 3.86
N CYS A 502 22.59 5.36 2.65
CA CYS A 502 22.01 4.03 2.38
C CYS A 502 22.73 2.92 3.15
N VAL A 503 24.07 2.94 3.18
CA VAL A 503 24.88 1.96 3.91
C VAL A 503 24.62 2.07 5.41
N HIS A 504 24.60 3.30 5.93
CA HIS A 504 24.40 3.52 7.36
C HIS A 504 23.02 3.06 7.83
N LEU A 505 21.97 3.35 7.06
CA LEU A 505 20.61 2.85 7.30
C LEU A 505 20.51 1.33 7.17
N ALA A 506 21.10 0.72 6.13
CA ALA A 506 21.04 -0.72 5.91
C ALA A 506 21.70 -1.53 7.04
N ARG A 507 22.67 -0.94 7.74
CA ARG A 507 23.34 -1.53 8.91
C ARG A 507 22.52 -1.47 10.20
N LYS A 508 21.42 -0.71 10.22
CA LYS A 508 20.57 -0.48 11.41
C LYS A 508 19.12 -0.89 11.16
N PRO A 509 18.79 -2.19 11.34
CA PRO A 509 17.44 -2.69 11.08
C PRO A 509 16.36 -2.03 11.95
N SER A 510 16.70 -1.61 13.17
CA SER A 510 15.81 -0.87 14.07
C SER A 510 15.43 0.50 13.52
N SER A 511 16.39 1.25 12.96
CA SER A 511 16.12 2.53 12.30
C SER A 511 15.16 2.38 11.11
N LEU A 512 15.29 1.30 10.32
CA LEU A 512 14.36 1.02 9.23
C LEU A 512 12.92 0.82 9.74
N ASP A 513 12.75 0.18 10.90
CA ASP A 513 11.42 0.00 11.48
C ASP A 513 10.82 1.30 11.96
N VAL A 514 11.64 2.15 12.56
CA VAL A 514 11.24 3.48 13.02
C VAL A 514 10.82 4.34 11.84
N LEU A 515 11.56 4.34 10.73
CA LEU A 515 11.15 5.06 9.51
C LEU A 515 9.74 4.66 9.08
N LEU A 516 9.36 3.39 9.18
CA LEU A 516 8.02 2.91 8.81
C LEU A 516 6.91 3.26 9.82
N ILE A 517 7.25 3.66 11.05
CA ILE A 517 6.26 4.21 12.01
C ILE A 517 5.78 5.60 11.56
N PHE A 518 6.63 6.36 10.87
CA PHE A 518 6.35 7.74 10.48
C PHE A 518 6.01 7.88 8.99
N ASP A 519 6.63 7.07 8.13
CA ASP A 519 6.53 7.17 6.68
C ASP A 519 6.12 5.86 6.00
N LYS A 520 5.60 5.95 4.78
CA LYS A 520 5.28 4.78 3.95
C LYS A 520 6.44 4.48 2.99
N PRO A 521 6.73 3.22 2.66
CA PRO A 521 7.76 2.88 1.67
C PRO A 521 7.59 3.63 0.34
N LEU A 522 6.34 3.84 -0.09
CA LEU A 522 6.00 4.58 -1.30
C LEU A 522 6.37 6.08 -1.28
N THR A 523 6.72 6.67 -0.13
CA THR A 523 7.10 8.09 -0.07
C THR A 523 8.58 8.33 -0.41
N PHE A 524 9.44 7.31 -0.27
CA PHE A 524 10.90 7.47 -0.43
C PHE A 524 11.60 6.35 -1.23
N LEU A 525 11.04 5.13 -1.36
CA LEU A 525 11.65 4.07 -2.17
C LEU A 525 11.50 4.23 -3.69
N PRO A 526 10.39 4.78 -4.25
CA PRO A 526 10.26 4.90 -5.70
C PRO A 526 11.37 5.75 -6.37
N PRO A 527 11.78 6.91 -5.82
CA PRO A 527 12.92 7.67 -6.35
C PRO A 527 14.22 6.86 -6.39
N ILE A 528 14.50 6.06 -5.36
CA ILE A 528 15.69 5.20 -5.29
C ILE A 528 15.60 4.09 -6.36
N CYS A 529 14.44 3.45 -6.50
CA CYS A 529 14.23 2.42 -7.52
C CYS A 529 14.38 3.00 -8.94
N GLN A 530 13.85 4.20 -9.18
CA GLN A 530 13.97 4.89 -10.47
C GLN A 530 15.42 5.27 -10.77
N LEU A 531 16.19 5.71 -9.78
CA LEU A 531 17.62 5.99 -9.92
C LEU A 531 18.40 4.73 -10.33
N LEU A 532 18.14 3.59 -9.67
CA LEU A 532 18.77 2.31 -9.99
C LEU A 532 18.36 1.79 -11.38
N ASP A 533 17.08 1.93 -11.76
CA ASP A 533 16.58 1.54 -13.08
C ASP A 533 17.20 2.37 -14.22
N THR A 534 17.46 3.65 -13.96
CA THR A 534 18.00 4.60 -14.96
C THR A 534 19.49 4.88 -14.79
N TRP A 535 20.19 4.06 -14.00
CA TRP A 535 21.60 4.25 -13.67
C TRP A 535 22.46 4.31 -14.93
N ARG A 536 23.25 5.38 -15.04
CA ARG A 536 24.19 5.66 -16.13
C ARG A 536 25.41 6.35 -15.54
N TYR A 537 26.57 5.99 -16.05
CA TYR A 537 27.86 6.63 -15.75
C TYR A 537 28.41 7.23 -17.06
N ASP A 538 29.30 8.22 -16.93
CA ASP A 538 29.89 8.90 -18.10
C ASP A 538 30.85 7.97 -18.87
N ASP A 539 30.90 8.11 -20.20
CA ASP A 539 31.79 7.30 -21.05
C ASP A 539 33.28 7.61 -20.82
N ASP A 540 33.61 8.75 -20.19
CA ASP A 540 34.97 9.19 -19.84
C ASP A 540 35.42 8.74 -18.43
N GLN A 541 34.68 7.85 -17.77
CA GLN A 541 35.03 7.33 -16.45
C GLN A 541 36.33 6.51 -16.50
N GLY A 542 37.30 6.91 -15.68
CA GLY A 542 38.63 6.29 -15.62
C GLY A 542 38.67 5.02 -14.76
N GLU A 543 37.85 4.95 -13.70
CA GLU A 543 37.78 3.84 -12.75
C GLU A 543 36.32 3.41 -12.59
N TYR A 544 36.04 2.10 -12.70
CA TYR A 544 34.66 1.58 -12.67
C TYR A 544 34.28 1.02 -11.30
N GLN A 545 35.25 0.72 -10.44
CA GLN A 545 35.01 0.18 -9.09
C GLN A 545 34.10 1.09 -8.23
N PRO A 546 34.27 2.43 -8.18
CA PRO A 546 33.37 3.31 -7.42
C PRO A 546 31.92 3.26 -7.92
N VAL A 547 31.72 3.11 -9.23
CA VAL A 547 30.37 3.02 -9.84
C VAL A 547 29.62 1.79 -9.31
N TYR A 548 30.31 0.66 -9.23
CA TYR A 548 29.76 -0.58 -8.68
C TYR A 548 29.49 -0.47 -7.18
N GLU A 549 30.39 0.16 -6.46
CA GLU A 549 30.28 0.36 -5.02
C GLU A 549 29.08 1.26 -4.65
N GLU A 550 28.95 2.41 -5.29
CA GLU A 550 27.80 3.32 -5.11
C GLU A 550 26.48 2.61 -5.45
N PHE A 551 26.41 1.97 -6.63
CA PHE A 551 25.22 1.25 -7.07
C PHE A 551 24.83 0.14 -6.09
N GLY A 552 25.81 -0.70 -5.71
CA GLY A 552 25.58 -1.85 -4.84
C GLY A 552 25.13 -1.45 -3.44
N SER A 553 25.69 -0.38 -2.89
CA SER A 553 25.31 0.20 -1.60
C SER A 553 23.90 0.79 -1.60
N ILE A 554 23.50 1.49 -2.67
CA ILE A 554 22.15 2.03 -2.80
C ILE A 554 21.14 0.89 -2.97
N LEU A 555 21.47 -0.12 -3.78
CA LEU A 555 20.66 -1.32 -3.96
C LEU A 555 20.50 -2.10 -2.66
N LEU A 556 21.54 -2.16 -1.81
CA LEU A 556 21.50 -2.83 -0.52
C LEU A 556 20.37 -2.29 0.38
N LEU A 557 20.15 -0.98 0.42
CA LEU A 557 19.03 -0.40 1.18
C LEU A 557 17.68 -0.89 0.66
N VAL A 558 17.48 -0.91 -0.66
CA VAL A 558 16.24 -1.40 -1.28
C VAL A 558 16.02 -2.87 -0.91
N LEU A 559 17.06 -3.71 -1.04
CA LEU A 559 16.98 -5.12 -0.68
C LEU A 559 16.76 -5.31 0.83
N ALA A 560 17.32 -4.47 1.68
CA ALA A 560 17.07 -4.50 3.12
C ALA A 560 15.59 -4.28 3.43
N PHE A 561 14.93 -3.27 2.82
CA PHE A 561 13.49 -3.07 2.95
C PHE A 561 12.69 -4.26 2.40
N VAL A 562 13.06 -4.77 1.22
CA VAL A 562 12.37 -5.91 0.58
C VAL A 562 12.42 -7.15 1.46
N TYR A 563 13.58 -7.58 1.94
CA TYR A 563 13.70 -8.82 2.72
C TYR A 563 13.27 -8.64 4.18
N ARG A 564 13.43 -7.45 4.76
CA ARG A 564 12.95 -7.15 6.11
C ARG A 564 11.43 -7.17 6.15
N TYR A 565 10.76 -6.49 5.21
CA TYR A 565 9.31 -6.36 5.25
C TYR A 565 8.57 -7.27 4.27
N ASP A 566 9.24 -8.03 3.41
CA ASP A 566 8.64 -8.88 2.35
C ASP A 566 7.89 -8.07 1.28
N LEU A 567 8.42 -6.89 0.91
CA LEU A 567 7.78 -5.98 -0.05
C LEU A 567 7.81 -6.52 -1.49
N SER A 568 6.70 -6.34 -2.19
CA SER A 568 6.59 -6.62 -3.63
C SER A 568 7.07 -5.44 -4.49
N ALA A 569 7.35 -5.70 -5.78
CA ALA A 569 7.73 -4.64 -6.73
C ALA A 569 6.69 -3.50 -6.80
N THR A 570 5.40 -3.83 -6.73
CA THR A 570 4.31 -2.84 -6.72
C THR A 570 4.31 -1.96 -5.47
N GLU A 571 4.69 -2.52 -4.32
CA GLU A 571 4.80 -1.77 -3.06
C GLU A 571 6.03 -0.87 -3.00
N LEU A 572 7.03 -1.11 -3.88
CA LEU A 572 8.16 -0.21 -4.10
C LEU A 572 7.83 0.94 -5.06
N GLY A 573 6.62 0.95 -5.64
CA GLY A 573 6.22 1.93 -6.67
C GLY A 573 6.69 1.58 -8.08
N VAL A 574 7.20 0.37 -8.30
CA VAL A 574 7.63 -0.10 -9.63
C VAL A 574 6.40 -0.53 -10.42
N GLN A 575 6.09 0.21 -11.49
CA GLN A 575 4.90 -0.03 -12.33
C GLN A 575 5.20 -0.82 -13.61
N THR A 576 6.47 -0.82 -14.06
CA THR A 576 6.86 -1.48 -15.30
C THR A 576 7.49 -2.84 -15.02
N PRO A 577 7.04 -3.93 -15.70
CA PRO A 577 7.65 -5.24 -15.55
C PRO A 577 9.09 -5.30 -16.12
N ASP A 578 9.46 -4.33 -16.96
CA ASP A 578 10.79 -4.20 -17.54
C ASP A 578 11.82 -3.52 -16.64
N SER A 579 11.39 -2.97 -15.50
CA SER A 579 12.27 -2.41 -14.46
C SER A 579 13.35 -3.43 -14.04
N PHE A 580 14.58 -2.94 -13.84
CA PHE A 580 15.67 -3.75 -13.31
C PHE A 580 15.30 -4.29 -11.93
N ILE A 581 14.73 -3.46 -11.05
CA ILE A 581 14.30 -3.88 -9.72
C ILE A 581 13.24 -4.99 -9.81
N ALA A 582 12.24 -4.84 -10.69
CA ALA A 582 11.24 -5.90 -10.90
C ALA A 582 11.87 -7.22 -11.37
N LYS A 583 12.80 -7.15 -12.35
CA LYS A 583 13.54 -8.31 -12.85
C LYS A 583 14.40 -8.95 -11.77
N LEU A 584 15.09 -8.16 -10.94
CA LEU A 584 15.92 -8.64 -9.84
C LEU A 584 15.09 -9.35 -8.77
N LEU A 585 13.93 -8.82 -8.39
CA LEU A 585 13.07 -9.45 -7.39
C LEU A 585 12.43 -10.76 -7.87
N ILE A 586 12.08 -10.85 -9.16
CA ILE A 586 11.42 -12.04 -9.73
C ILE A 586 12.43 -13.11 -10.12
N ARG A 587 13.57 -12.71 -10.72
CA ARG A 587 14.54 -13.63 -11.37
C ARG A 587 15.93 -13.57 -10.74
N GLY A 588 16.24 -12.59 -9.89
CA GLY A 588 17.58 -12.33 -9.40
C GLY A 588 18.17 -13.40 -8.49
N SER A 589 17.42 -14.42 -8.08
CA SER A 589 17.95 -15.60 -7.37
C SER A 589 17.98 -16.87 -8.23
N THR A 590 17.58 -16.80 -9.51
CA THR A 590 17.48 -17.97 -10.39
C THR A 590 18.62 -17.99 -11.39
N ALA A 591 19.47 -19.02 -11.33
CA ALA A 591 20.49 -19.27 -12.35
C ALA A 591 19.83 -19.63 -13.69
N ARG A 592 20.32 -19.04 -14.79
CA ARG A 592 19.84 -19.31 -16.14
C ARG A 592 20.68 -20.40 -16.81
N HIS A 593 20.08 -21.15 -17.74
CA HIS A 593 20.82 -22.08 -18.57
C HIS A 593 21.70 -21.31 -19.56
N MET A 594 22.87 -21.87 -19.92
CA MET A 594 23.79 -21.20 -20.85
C MET A 594 23.16 -20.96 -22.23
N ASP A 595 22.29 -21.86 -22.67
CA ASP A 595 21.56 -21.74 -23.96
C ASP A 595 20.51 -20.62 -23.95
N ASP A 596 20.07 -20.17 -22.78
CA ASP A 596 19.07 -19.11 -22.62
C ASP A 596 19.71 -17.71 -22.57
N LEU A 597 21.05 -17.61 -22.53
CA LEU A 597 21.78 -16.34 -22.50
C LEU A 597 21.94 -15.79 -23.91
N SER A 598 21.81 -14.46 -24.05
CA SER A 598 22.17 -13.77 -25.29
C SER A 598 23.68 -13.76 -25.50
N SER A 599 24.14 -13.54 -26.73
CA SER A 599 25.57 -13.49 -27.05
C SER A 599 26.32 -12.42 -26.25
N LEU A 600 25.66 -11.31 -25.91
CA LEU A 600 26.22 -10.25 -25.07
C LEU A 600 26.38 -10.73 -23.62
N GLU A 601 25.32 -11.30 -23.04
CA GLU A 601 25.32 -11.85 -21.68
C GLU A 601 26.38 -12.96 -21.51
N THR A 602 26.52 -13.84 -22.51
CA THR A 602 27.57 -14.87 -22.52
C THR A 602 28.96 -14.24 -22.53
N SER A 603 29.19 -13.22 -23.36
CA SER A 603 30.47 -12.52 -23.42
C SER A 603 30.80 -11.81 -22.11
N GLN A 604 29.81 -11.18 -21.46
CA GLN A 604 29.98 -10.53 -20.16
C GLN A 604 30.30 -11.56 -19.07
N LEU A 605 29.56 -12.68 -19.02
CA LEU A 605 29.81 -13.77 -18.09
C LEU A 605 31.22 -14.37 -18.26
N ASP A 606 31.65 -14.62 -19.50
CA ASP A 606 33.00 -15.11 -19.81
C ASP A 606 34.08 -14.10 -19.37
N GLY A 607 33.83 -12.81 -19.54
CA GLY A 607 34.70 -11.73 -19.07
C GLY A 607 34.87 -11.77 -17.56
N TRP A 608 33.77 -11.87 -16.80
CA TRP A 608 33.79 -11.99 -15.34
C TRP A 608 34.50 -13.26 -14.86
N ILE A 609 34.24 -14.42 -15.47
CA ILE A 609 34.91 -15.68 -15.10
C ILE A 609 36.42 -15.58 -15.31
N LYS A 610 36.86 -15.01 -16.45
CA LYS A 610 38.29 -14.82 -16.73
C LYS A 610 38.94 -13.82 -15.77
N GLY A 611 38.26 -12.70 -15.50
CA GLY A 611 38.75 -11.68 -14.58
C GLY A 611 38.90 -12.19 -13.14
N LEU A 612 37.96 -13.01 -12.67
CA LEU A 612 37.98 -13.54 -11.30
C LEU A 612 38.95 -14.72 -11.10
N PHE A 613 39.07 -15.63 -12.08
CA PHE A 613 39.77 -16.91 -11.88
C PHE A 613 40.98 -17.17 -12.80
N ASN A 614 41.14 -16.42 -13.91
CA ASN A 614 42.25 -16.61 -14.86
C ASN A 614 43.25 -15.44 -14.86
N ALA A 615 43.27 -14.63 -13.80
CA ALA A 615 44.24 -13.57 -13.59
C ALA A 615 45.65 -14.16 -13.41
N GLU A 616 46.42 -14.27 -14.51
CA GLU A 616 47.86 -14.57 -14.48
C GLU A 616 48.62 -13.39 -13.84
N GLY A 617 48.56 -13.27 -12.51
CA GLY A 617 49.45 -12.42 -11.71
C GLY A 617 49.13 -10.92 -11.61
N GLY A 618 47.97 -10.45 -12.05
CA GLY A 618 47.48 -9.07 -11.86
C GLY A 618 45.98 -9.11 -11.59
N GLY A 619 45.51 -8.39 -10.57
CA GLY A 619 44.16 -8.55 -10.01
C GLY A 619 43.00 -8.26 -10.97
N LEU A 620 41.77 -8.26 -10.44
CA LEU A 620 40.56 -7.94 -11.21
C LEU A 620 40.72 -6.57 -11.89
N GLY A 621 40.91 -6.55 -13.21
CA GLY A 621 41.00 -5.32 -14.00
C GLY A 621 39.63 -4.66 -14.20
N ASP A 622 39.62 -3.42 -14.68
CA ASP A 622 38.39 -2.65 -14.94
C ASP A 622 37.61 -3.12 -16.18
N GLU A 623 38.24 -3.89 -17.09
CA GLU A 623 37.62 -4.35 -18.35
C GLU A 623 36.26 -5.07 -18.17
N PRO A 624 36.11 -6.08 -17.28
CA PRO A 624 34.81 -6.69 -17.01
C PRO A 624 33.75 -5.71 -16.48
N MET A 625 34.17 -4.75 -15.65
CA MET A 625 33.28 -3.72 -15.08
C MET A 625 32.86 -2.67 -16.12
N ALA A 626 33.74 -2.34 -17.08
CA ALA A 626 33.44 -1.40 -18.16
C ALA A 626 32.45 -1.99 -19.19
N LEU A 627 32.56 -3.29 -19.48
CA LEU A 627 31.76 -3.99 -20.50
C LEU A 627 30.39 -4.48 -19.99
N CYS A 628 30.19 -4.46 -18.68
CA CYS A 628 28.97 -4.92 -18.03
C CYS A 628 28.46 -3.81 -17.12
N PRO A 629 27.26 -3.25 -17.33
CA PRO A 629 26.71 -2.31 -16.35
C PRO A 629 26.33 -3.05 -15.06
N PRO A 630 26.32 -2.37 -13.89
CA PRO A 630 25.96 -2.99 -12.62
C PRO A 630 24.60 -3.72 -12.66
N GLN A 631 23.59 -3.17 -13.35
CA GLN A 631 22.29 -3.83 -13.49
C GLN A 631 22.40 -5.23 -14.11
N ASP A 632 23.17 -5.36 -15.20
CA ASP A 632 23.35 -6.64 -15.89
C ASP A 632 24.18 -7.61 -15.04
N PHE A 633 25.22 -7.10 -14.37
CA PHE A 633 26.05 -7.90 -13.47
C PHE A 633 25.21 -8.58 -12.38
N TYR A 634 24.36 -7.83 -11.66
CA TYR A 634 23.52 -8.39 -10.60
C TYR A 634 22.53 -9.45 -11.10
N LEU A 635 22.05 -9.35 -12.36
CA LEU A 635 21.20 -10.37 -12.97
C LEU A 635 21.98 -11.61 -13.43
N LEU A 636 23.29 -11.48 -13.72
CA LEU A 636 24.18 -12.58 -14.11
C LEU A 636 24.76 -13.34 -12.91
N VAL A 637 24.89 -12.71 -11.75
CA VAL A 637 25.50 -13.27 -10.53
C VAL A 637 24.97 -14.68 -10.16
N PRO A 638 23.66 -14.97 -10.17
CA PRO A 638 23.16 -16.33 -9.91
C PRO A 638 23.75 -17.39 -10.86
N THR A 639 23.91 -17.03 -12.13
CA THR A 639 24.46 -17.91 -13.16
C THR A 639 25.97 -18.05 -13.01
N LEU A 640 26.68 -16.96 -12.69
CA LEU A 640 28.11 -16.98 -12.34
C LEU A 640 28.39 -17.96 -11.19
N PHE A 641 27.66 -17.87 -10.09
CA PHE A 641 27.83 -18.79 -8.95
C PHE A 641 27.48 -20.24 -9.30
N ASN A 642 26.48 -20.48 -10.15
CA ASN A 642 26.19 -21.82 -10.65
C ASN A 642 27.38 -22.39 -11.44
N GLN A 643 28.02 -21.59 -12.31
CA GLN A 643 29.22 -22.01 -13.04
C GLN A 643 30.42 -22.25 -12.10
N ILE A 644 30.61 -21.42 -11.07
CA ILE A 644 31.66 -21.62 -10.05
C ILE A 644 31.47 -22.97 -9.34
N VAL A 645 30.24 -23.31 -8.93
CA VAL A 645 29.94 -24.59 -8.29
C VAL A 645 30.23 -25.75 -9.24
N LEU A 646 29.76 -25.69 -10.49
CA LEU A 646 29.99 -26.74 -11.48
C LEU A 646 31.49 -26.92 -11.79
N ALA A 647 32.24 -25.83 -11.97
CA ALA A 647 33.67 -25.88 -12.24
C ALA A 647 34.46 -26.47 -11.06
N SER A 648 34.06 -26.16 -9.82
CA SER A 648 34.65 -26.75 -8.62
C SER A 648 34.33 -28.25 -8.51
N GLN A 649 33.09 -28.67 -8.78
CA GLN A 649 32.69 -30.08 -8.75
C GLN A 649 33.41 -30.94 -9.79
N HIS A 650 33.70 -30.39 -10.98
CA HIS A 650 34.44 -31.07 -12.04
C HIS A 650 35.97 -30.98 -11.87
N GLY A 651 36.46 -30.33 -10.81
CA GLY A 651 37.89 -30.20 -10.51
C GLY A 651 38.64 -29.21 -11.40
N HIS A 652 37.94 -28.30 -12.08
CA HIS A 652 38.55 -27.23 -12.88
C HIS A 652 39.04 -26.06 -12.03
N LEU A 653 38.55 -25.90 -10.80
CA LEU A 653 38.99 -24.89 -9.83
C LEU A 653 39.64 -25.57 -8.62
N THR A 654 40.90 -25.24 -8.32
CA THR A 654 41.54 -25.60 -7.04
C THR A 654 41.00 -24.72 -5.92
N ASN A 655 41.13 -25.16 -4.65
CA ASN A 655 40.66 -24.37 -3.51
C ASN A 655 41.37 -23.00 -3.41
N ASP A 656 42.65 -22.92 -3.79
CA ASP A 656 43.42 -21.67 -3.74
C ASP A 656 42.94 -20.67 -4.79
N VAL A 657 42.69 -21.13 -6.03
CA VAL A 657 42.13 -20.30 -7.11
C VAL A 657 40.69 -19.90 -6.79
N LEU A 658 39.91 -20.80 -6.21
CA LEU A 658 38.57 -20.48 -5.74
C LEU A 658 38.61 -19.39 -4.67
N HIS A 659 39.48 -19.50 -3.67
CA HIS A 659 39.57 -18.50 -2.61
C HIS A 659 40.02 -17.14 -3.14
N GLY A 660 41.07 -17.10 -3.96
CA GLY A 660 41.56 -15.86 -4.56
C GLY A 660 40.52 -15.15 -5.45
N GLY A 661 39.71 -15.90 -6.21
CA GLY A 661 38.62 -15.30 -6.99
C GLY A 661 37.47 -14.77 -6.12
N LEU A 662 37.17 -15.43 -5.00
CA LEU A 662 36.14 -15.00 -4.06
C LEU A 662 36.55 -13.76 -3.26
N GLU A 663 37.84 -13.53 -3.01
CA GLU A 663 38.33 -12.32 -2.33
C GLU A 663 37.87 -11.04 -3.07
N TYR A 664 37.89 -11.02 -4.40
CA TYR A 664 37.37 -9.89 -5.19
C TYR A 664 35.86 -9.70 -5.05
N LEU A 665 35.08 -10.79 -4.94
CA LEU A 665 33.63 -10.71 -4.73
C LEU A 665 33.27 -10.28 -3.30
N LEU A 666 34.21 -10.38 -2.36
CA LEU A 666 34.06 -9.95 -0.98
C LEU A 666 34.55 -8.50 -0.74
N ASP A 667 35.05 -7.83 -1.77
CA ASP A 667 35.39 -6.41 -1.75
C ASP A 667 34.11 -5.54 -1.66
N PRO A 668 34.10 -4.38 -0.94
CA PRO A 668 32.91 -3.55 -0.75
C PRO A 668 32.15 -3.21 -2.05
N SER A 669 32.88 -3.08 -3.17
CA SER A 669 32.31 -2.78 -4.49
C SER A 669 31.37 -3.86 -5.04
N LEU A 670 31.68 -5.14 -4.79
CA LEU A 670 30.92 -6.28 -5.31
C LEU A 670 30.15 -7.04 -4.23
N LEU A 671 30.48 -6.80 -2.96
CA LEU A 671 29.93 -7.53 -1.82
C LEU A 671 28.39 -7.61 -1.77
N PRO A 672 27.61 -6.57 -2.13
CA PRO A 672 26.15 -6.69 -2.12
C PRO A 672 25.60 -7.69 -3.16
N SER A 673 26.39 -8.07 -4.18
CA SER A 673 26.04 -9.18 -5.10
C SER A 673 25.95 -10.55 -4.40
N LEU A 674 26.45 -10.66 -3.17
CA LEU A 674 26.35 -11.87 -2.37
C LEU A 674 24.89 -12.24 -2.06
N ILE A 675 23.97 -11.27 -2.02
CA ILE A 675 22.54 -11.52 -1.75
C ILE A 675 21.93 -12.45 -2.81
N PRO A 676 21.89 -12.08 -4.11
CA PRO A 676 21.38 -12.96 -5.16
C PRO A 676 22.18 -14.26 -5.28
N ALA A 677 23.50 -14.22 -5.05
CA ALA A 677 24.36 -15.40 -5.05
C ALA A 677 23.94 -16.44 -4.00
N LEU A 678 23.86 -16.05 -2.72
CA LEU A 678 23.49 -16.95 -1.62
C LEU A 678 22.06 -17.48 -1.74
N LEU A 679 21.13 -16.67 -2.26
CA LEU A 679 19.76 -17.11 -2.53
C LEU A 679 19.69 -18.15 -3.66
N SER A 680 20.49 -17.97 -4.71
CA SER A 680 20.62 -18.95 -5.80
C SER A 680 21.21 -20.26 -5.28
N LEU A 681 22.30 -20.19 -4.51
CA LEU A 681 22.91 -21.37 -3.88
C LEU A 681 21.94 -22.09 -2.95
N ALA A 682 21.16 -21.36 -2.15
CA ALA A 682 20.16 -21.94 -1.27
C ALA A 682 19.04 -22.65 -2.05
N SER A 683 18.61 -22.08 -3.18
CA SER A 683 17.54 -22.65 -4.02
C SER A 683 17.98 -23.93 -4.73
N ASN A 684 19.24 -24.00 -5.16
CA ASN A 684 19.80 -25.12 -5.91
C ASN A 684 20.56 -26.13 -5.03
N ILE A 685 20.57 -25.96 -3.70
CA ILE A 685 21.47 -26.70 -2.81
C ILE A 685 21.26 -28.23 -2.84
N LEU A 686 20.03 -28.68 -3.13
CA LEU A 686 19.67 -30.10 -3.16
C LEU A 686 19.96 -30.76 -4.51
N THR A 687 19.92 -29.98 -5.60
CA THR A 687 20.20 -30.47 -6.96
C THR A 687 21.69 -30.41 -7.27
N THR A 688 22.32 -29.32 -6.88
CA THR A 688 23.73 -29.02 -7.17
C THR A 688 24.41 -28.53 -5.88
N PRO A 689 24.83 -29.45 -4.99
CA PRO A 689 25.33 -29.08 -3.67
C PRO A 689 26.66 -28.32 -3.78
N PRO A 690 26.76 -27.09 -3.25
CA PRO A 690 28.00 -26.32 -3.29
C PRO A 690 29.09 -26.95 -2.40
N PRO A 691 30.38 -26.75 -2.76
CA PRO A 691 31.49 -27.22 -1.95
C PRO A 691 31.53 -26.46 -0.61
N SER A 692 31.96 -27.14 0.45
CA SER A 692 32.00 -26.56 1.80
C SER A 692 32.96 -25.38 1.90
N SER A 693 34.06 -25.40 1.12
CA SER A 693 35.02 -24.29 1.04
C SER A 693 34.38 -23.01 0.53
N LEU A 694 33.53 -23.09 -0.50
CA LEU A 694 32.75 -21.95 -1.01
C LEU A 694 31.79 -21.42 0.06
N LEU A 695 30.98 -22.29 0.67
CA LEU A 695 30.04 -21.85 1.71
C LEU A 695 30.73 -21.21 2.91
N ASN A 696 31.85 -21.77 3.37
CA ASN A 696 32.65 -21.20 4.45
C ASN A 696 33.20 -19.81 4.08
N ALA A 697 33.76 -19.65 2.87
CA ALA A 697 34.30 -18.37 2.43
C ALA A 697 33.24 -17.26 2.37
N LEU A 698 32.00 -17.60 1.97
CA LEU A 698 30.92 -16.62 1.82
C LEU A 698 30.19 -16.30 3.14
N ILE A 699 30.02 -17.29 4.03
CA ILE A 699 29.26 -17.12 5.29
C ILE A 699 30.17 -16.68 6.44
N LEU A 700 31.41 -17.16 6.47
CA LEU A 700 32.41 -16.91 7.51
C LEU A 700 33.74 -16.45 6.90
N PRO A 701 33.76 -15.27 6.25
CA PRO A 701 34.98 -14.74 5.66
C PRO A 701 36.04 -14.47 6.75
N GLN A 702 37.26 -14.99 6.57
CA GLN A 702 38.32 -14.88 7.58
C GLN A 702 39.28 -13.70 7.33
N SER A 703 39.26 -13.10 6.13
CA SER A 703 40.29 -12.17 5.66
C SER A 703 39.67 -11.06 4.79
N ILE A 704 38.76 -10.27 5.39
CA ILE A 704 38.14 -9.12 4.72
C ILE A 704 38.46 -7.82 5.46
N SER A 705 38.37 -6.69 4.76
CA SER A 705 38.59 -5.37 5.37
C SER A 705 37.55 -5.06 6.46
N ALA A 706 37.85 -4.09 7.33
CA ALA A 706 36.91 -3.68 8.37
C ALA A 706 35.58 -3.17 7.79
N GLU A 707 35.64 -2.41 6.69
CA GLU A 707 34.49 -1.91 5.96
C GLU A 707 33.67 -3.04 5.31
N ALA A 708 34.33 -3.96 4.63
CA ALA A 708 33.69 -5.14 4.06
C ALA A 708 33.02 -6.01 5.14
N SER A 709 33.63 -6.11 6.33
CA SER A 709 33.03 -6.82 7.47
C SER A 709 31.74 -6.17 7.95
N LEU A 710 31.70 -4.85 8.04
CA LEU A 710 30.47 -4.11 8.41
C LEU A 710 29.35 -4.31 7.37
N LEU A 711 29.68 -4.23 6.09
CA LEU A 711 28.74 -4.49 5.00
C LEU A 711 28.27 -5.95 4.96
N HIS A 712 29.17 -6.90 5.17
CA HIS A 712 28.85 -8.34 5.21
C HIS A 712 27.84 -8.66 6.32
N ASN A 713 28.03 -8.06 7.50
CA ASN A 713 27.09 -8.18 8.62
C ASN A 713 25.71 -7.57 8.32
N ALA A 714 25.62 -6.55 7.45
CA ALA A 714 24.35 -6.00 6.97
C ALA A 714 23.71 -6.87 5.86
N ILE A 715 24.52 -7.57 5.07
CA ILE A 715 24.09 -8.39 3.94
C ILE A 715 23.60 -9.78 4.37
N LEU A 716 24.36 -10.47 5.21
CA LEU A 716 24.09 -11.86 5.62
C LEU A 716 22.68 -12.11 6.20
N PRO A 717 22.06 -11.17 6.94
CA PRO A 717 20.69 -11.32 7.43
C PRO A 717 19.61 -11.49 6.37
N LEU A 718 19.81 -10.93 5.17
CA LEU A 718 18.80 -10.98 4.10
C LEU A 718 18.59 -12.42 3.59
N PRO A 719 19.63 -13.18 3.18
CA PRO A 719 19.47 -14.57 2.76
C PRO A 719 19.44 -15.59 3.90
N ALA A 720 19.86 -15.24 5.13
CA ALA A 720 20.04 -16.18 6.25
C ALA A 720 18.84 -17.12 6.51
N PRO A 721 17.57 -16.68 6.53
CA PRO A 721 16.43 -17.57 6.77
C PRO A 721 16.21 -18.63 5.67
N HIS A 722 16.53 -18.29 4.41
CA HIS A 722 16.45 -19.21 3.28
C HIS A 722 17.62 -20.18 3.29
N LEU A 723 18.83 -19.65 3.50
CA LEU A 723 20.07 -20.41 3.55
C LEU A 723 20.09 -21.42 4.69
N SER A 724 19.70 -21.02 5.91
CA SER A 724 19.63 -21.91 7.07
C SER A 724 18.67 -23.10 6.83
N ARG A 725 17.52 -22.85 6.20
CA ARG A 725 16.55 -23.90 5.84
C ARG A 725 17.12 -24.85 4.79
N ALA A 726 17.76 -24.30 3.76
CA ALA A 726 18.38 -25.06 2.68
C ALA A 726 19.51 -25.96 3.22
N LEU A 727 20.38 -25.42 4.09
CA LEU A 727 21.45 -26.18 4.74
C LEU A 727 20.91 -27.29 5.65
N ARG A 728 19.87 -27.03 6.45
CA ARG A 728 19.20 -28.08 7.26
C ARG A 728 18.52 -29.14 6.40
N ALA A 729 18.00 -28.78 5.22
CA ALA A 729 17.44 -29.75 4.28
C ALA A 729 18.54 -30.63 3.69
N LEU A 730 19.68 -30.04 3.32
CA LEU A 730 20.86 -30.77 2.84
C LEU A 730 21.42 -31.70 3.94
N GLN A 731 21.57 -31.23 5.17
CA GLN A 731 22.03 -32.04 6.31
C GLN A 731 21.12 -33.25 6.55
N ARG A 732 19.80 -33.09 6.41
CA ARG A 732 18.84 -34.21 6.49
C ARG A 732 18.95 -35.18 5.32
N ALA A 733 19.19 -34.67 4.10
CA ALA A 733 19.36 -35.50 2.91
C ALA A 733 20.69 -36.25 2.90
N THR A 734 21.76 -35.65 3.43
CA THR A 734 23.10 -36.21 3.52
C THR A 734 23.65 -36.12 4.95
N PRO A 735 23.29 -37.05 5.85
CA PRO A 735 23.70 -37.03 7.27
C PRO A 735 25.22 -37.13 7.49
N SER A 736 25.99 -37.55 6.50
CA SER A 736 27.46 -37.66 6.55
C SER A 736 28.18 -36.30 6.52
N ARG A 737 27.50 -35.22 6.15
CA ARG A 737 28.06 -33.86 6.05
C ARG A 737 28.00 -33.13 7.40
N THR A 738 28.95 -33.45 8.30
CA THR A 738 29.08 -32.78 9.61
C THR A 738 29.66 -31.37 9.52
N ASP A 739 30.21 -31.00 8.37
CA ASP A 739 30.79 -29.69 8.06
C ASP A 739 29.75 -28.55 7.99
N LEU A 740 28.46 -28.87 7.95
CA LEU A 740 27.38 -27.88 7.80
C LEU A 740 26.90 -27.27 9.13
N GLU A 741 27.12 -27.96 10.27
CA GLU A 741 26.69 -27.50 11.59
C GLU A 741 27.27 -26.13 12.02
N PRO A 742 28.59 -25.85 11.83
CA PRO A 742 29.15 -24.53 12.15
C PRO A 742 28.51 -23.41 11.32
N LEU A 743 28.19 -23.67 10.05
CA LEU A 743 27.52 -22.71 9.16
C LEU A 743 26.09 -22.41 9.62
N ILE A 744 25.33 -23.45 9.99
CA ILE A 744 23.97 -23.29 10.51
C ILE A 744 23.99 -22.51 11.84
N THR A 745 24.99 -22.75 12.68
CA THR A 745 25.19 -22.02 13.94
C THR A 745 25.54 -20.55 13.70
N ALA A 746 26.40 -20.26 12.73
CA ALA A 746 26.77 -18.89 12.35
C ALA A 746 25.58 -18.07 11.84
N LEU A 747 24.61 -18.70 11.17
CA LEU A 747 23.42 -18.00 10.65
C LEU A 747 22.36 -17.69 11.73
N ARG A 748 22.44 -18.32 12.92
CA ARG A 748 21.41 -18.23 13.96
C ARG A 748 21.10 -16.78 14.42
N PRO A 749 22.09 -15.91 14.66
CA PRO A 749 21.83 -14.52 15.08
C PRO A 749 21.01 -13.73 14.05
N HIS A 750 21.10 -14.12 12.78
CA HIS A 750 20.53 -13.37 11.67
C HIS A 750 19.12 -13.83 11.25
N LEU A 751 18.56 -14.86 11.90
CA LEU A 751 17.27 -15.45 11.51
C LEU A 751 16.06 -14.56 11.81
N HIS A 752 16.21 -13.59 12.71
CA HIS A 752 15.13 -12.71 13.17
C HIS A 752 15.03 -11.39 12.39
N PHE A 753 15.86 -11.20 11.36
CA PHE A 753 15.86 -9.99 10.55
C PHE A 753 14.54 -9.71 9.84
N SER A 754 13.82 -10.74 9.39
CA SER A 754 12.58 -10.54 8.65
C SER A 754 11.38 -10.29 9.57
N ARG A 755 10.71 -9.16 9.34
CA ARG A 755 9.45 -8.73 9.95
C ARG A 755 8.24 -9.08 9.07
N SER A 756 7.85 -10.34 9.10
CA SER A 756 6.59 -10.82 8.50
C SER A 756 5.56 -11.15 9.59
N ALA A 757 4.27 -10.97 9.27
CA ALA A 757 3.18 -11.39 10.15
C ALA A 757 3.25 -12.90 10.46
N ILE A 758 3.70 -13.71 9.50
CA ILE A 758 4.05 -15.13 9.71
C ILE A 758 5.23 -15.50 8.82
N ASN A 759 6.40 -15.63 9.45
CA ASN A 759 7.49 -16.39 8.88
C ASN A 759 7.37 -17.84 9.39
N LEU A 760 6.85 -18.75 8.54
CA LEU A 760 6.90 -20.20 8.80
C LEU A 760 8.34 -20.77 8.82
N THR A 761 9.31 -19.89 8.64
CA THR A 761 10.73 -20.17 8.50
C THR A 761 11.46 -20.06 9.83
N THR A 762 10.89 -19.29 10.77
CA THR A 762 11.29 -19.25 12.18
C THR A 762 10.42 -20.24 12.94
N ASP A 763 10.98 -20.81 14.02
CA ASP A 763 10.32 -21.79 14.88
C ASP A 763 9.18 -21.13 15.68
N PHE A 764 8.12 -20.66 15.01
CA PHE A 764 6.88 -20.33 15.71
C PHE A 764 6.36 -21.63 16.30
N PRO A 765 6.25 -21.76 17.64
CA PRO A 765 5.72 -22.98 18.25
C PRO A 765 4.24 -23.04 17.93
N VAL A 766 3.90 -23.78 16.86
CA VAL A 766 2.51 -23.98 16.46
C VAL A 766 1.79 -24.69 17.60
N PRO A 767 0.72 -24.09 18.18
CA PRO A 767 -0.04 -24.75 19.22
C PRO A 767 -0.59 -26.08 18.70
N PRO A 768 -0.54 -27.17 19.49
CA PRO A 768 -0.99 -28.49 19.04
C PRO A 768 -2.49 -28.51 18.70
N ASN A 769 -3.28 -27.63 19.32
CA ASN A 769 -4.70 -27.44 19.00
C ASN A 769 -5.00 -25.94 18.81
N LEU A 770 -4.86 -25.49 17.57
CA LEU A 770 -5.00 -24.08 17.17
C LEU A 770 -6.40 -23.50 17.45
N PRO A 771 -7.53 -24.17 17.15
CA PRO A 771 -8.86 -23.71 17.55
C PRO A 771 -8.99 -23.45 19.05
N THR A 772 -8.49 -24.37 19.88
CA THR A 772 -8.55 -24.23 21.35
C THR A 772 -7.65 -23.09 21.83
N ALA A 773 -6.48 -22.90 21.22
CA ALA A 773 -5.61 -21.78 21.54
C ALA A 773 -6.29 -20.43 21.28
N ILE A 774 -6.96 -20.28 20.12
CA ILE A 774 -7.72 -19.06 19.79
C ILE A 774 -8.82 -18.81 20.82
N ARG A 775 -9.64 -19.82 21.14
CA ARG A 775 -10.72 -19.69 22.13
C ARG A 775 -10.19 -19.30 23.51
N ASN A 776 -9.09 -19.91 23.95
CA ASN A 776 -8.45 -19.56 25.23
C ASN A 776 -7.93 -18.11 25.24
N THR A 777 -7.33 -17.66 24.14
CA THR A 777 -6.88 -16.27 23.98
C THR A 777 -8.04 -15.30 24.00
N THR A 778 -9.13 -15.59 23.27
CA THR A 778 -10.36 -14.79 23.30
C THR A 778 -10.92 -14.72 24.72
N ARG A 779 -11.00 -15.85 25.43
CA ARG A 779 -11.45 -15.88 26.83
C ARG A 779 -10.61 -15.01 27.75
N ALA A 780 -9.28 -15.09 27.63
CA ALA A 780 -8.37 -14.27 28.43
C ALA A 780 -8.59 -12.77 28.19
N LEU A 781 -8.77 -12.36 26.92
CA LEU A 781 -9.06 -10.97 26.54
C LEU A 781 -10.42 -10.49 27.05
N VAL A 782 -11.45 -11.33 27.01
CA VAL A 782 -12.80 -10.99 27.52
C VAL A 782 -12.82 -10.86 29.03
N SER A 783 -12.08 -11.71 29.73
CA SER A 783 -11.98 -11.68 31.21
C SER A 783 -11.06 -10.57 31.73
N TRP A 784 -10.35 -9.84 30.86
CA TRP A 784 -9.39 -8.84 31.26
C TRP A 784 -10.09 -7.57 31.77
N SER A 785 -9.95 -7.31 33.06
CA SER A 785 -10.43 -6.10 33.72
C SER A 785 -9.28 -5.35 34.38
N PRO A 786 -9.18 -4.01 34.25
CA PRO A 786 -8.25 -3.20 35.02
C PRO A 786 -8.46 -3.40 36.53
N PRO A 787 -7.40 -3.30 37.37
CA PRO A 787 -6.01 -2.96 37.07
C PRO A 787 -5.10 -4.17 36.74
N ALA A 788 -5.65 -5.30 36.27
CA ALA A 788 -4.86 -6.49 35.99
C ALA A 788 -3.87 -6.29 34.81
N ALA A 789 -2.71 -6.91 34.89
CA ALA A 789 -1.71 -6.96 33.82
C ALA A 789 -2.32 -7.47 32.50
N PRO A 790 -1.81 -7.00 31.34
CA PRO A 790 -2.31 -7.45 30.04
C PRO A 790 -2.16 -8.97 29.88
N PRO A 791 -3.14 -9.64 29.25
CA PRO A 791 -3.05 -11.07 28.99
C PRO A 791 -1.93 -11.34 27.99
N ASN A 792 -1.30 -12.52 28.11
CA ASN A 792 -0.28 -13.00 27.18
C ASN A 792 -0.90 -13.28 25.79
N TYR A 793 -1.06 -12.21 25.02
CA TYR A 793 -1.68 -12.21 23.71
C TYR A 793 -0.60 -12.32 22.64
N ASN A 794 -0.79 -13.20 21.66
CA ASN A 794 0.09 -13.31 20.50
C ASN A 794 -0.63 -12.76 19.27
N PRO A 795 -0.27 -11.57 18.75
CA PRO A 795 -0.90 -11.01 17.55
C PRO A 795 -0.73 -11.87 16.29
N ARG A 796 0.24 -12.80 16.27
CA ARG A 796 0.45 -13.72 15.14
C ARG A 796 -0.53 -14.90 15.15
N LEU A 797 -1.22 -15.17 16.26
CA LEU A 797 -2.10 -16.33 16.42
C LEU A 797 -3.33 -16.29 15.50
N PRO A 798 -4.08 -15.19 15.37
CA PRO A 798 -5.21 -15.11 14.43
C PRO A 798 -4.77 -15.29 12.97
N VAL A 799 -3.63 -14.70 12.60
CA VAL A 799 -3.08 -14.85 11.25
C VAL A 799 -2.70 -16.31 11.00
N LEU A 800 -2.08 -16.97 11.99
CA LEU A 800 -1.68 -18.38 11.87
C LEU A 800 -2.89 -19.30 11.75
N ALA A 801 -3.95 -19.02 12.51
CA ALA A 801 -5.22 -19.71 12.43
C ALA A 801 -5.79 -19.68 11.01
N VAL A 802 -5.83 -18.50 10.39
CA VAL A 802 -6.28 -18.35 9.00
C VAL A 802 -5.40 -19.15 8.04
N ARG A 803 -4.07 -19.07 8.20
CA ARG A 803 -3.12 -19.74 7.30
C ARG A 803 -3.17 -21.26 7.39
N MET A 804 -3.40 -21.83 8.58
CA MET A 804 -3.37 -23.28 8.79
C MET A 804 -4.75 -23.94 8.74
N LEU A 805 -5.80 -23.28 9.23
CA LEU A 805 -7.15 -23.83 9.31
C LEU A 805 -8.07 -23.35 8.19
N GLY A 806 -7.73 -22.25 7.52
CA GLY A 806 -8.62 -21.50 6.62
C GLY A 806 -9.47 -20.47 7.37
N ALA A 807 -9.96 -19.46 6.65
CA ALA A 807 -10.63 -18.32 7.26
C ALA A 807 -11.96 -18.72 7.92
N ARG A 808 -12.75 -19.58 7.26
CA ARG A 808 -14.01 -20.09 7.80
C ARG A 808 -13.86 -20.82 9.13
N ARG A 809 -12.89 -21.74 9.27
CA ARG A 809 -12.70 -22.52 10.51
C ARG A 809 -12.17 -21.65 11.66
N ALA A 810 -11.31 -20.69 11.35
CA ALA A 810 -10.85 -19.70 12.32
C ALA A 810 -12.01 -18.84 12.84
N LEU A 811 -12.88 -18.35 11.95
CA LEU A 811 -14.08 -17.59 12.33
C LEU A 811 -15.05 -18.42 13.17
N LEU A 812 -15.33 -19.67 12.77
CA LEU A 812 -16.22 -20.56 13.55
C LEU A 812 -15.71 -20.75 14.98
N SER A 813 -14.39 -20.93 15.15
CA SER A 813 -13.78 -21.06 16.48
C SER A 813 -14.00 -19.82 17.34
N LEU A 814 -13.93 -18.61 16.75
CA LEU A 814 -14.21 -17.35 17.44
C LEU A 814 -15.69 -17.18 17.79
N LEU A 815 -16.59 -17.55 16.86
CA LEU A 815 -18.04 -17.46 17.06
C LEU A 815 -18.55 -18.46 18.12
N GLU A 816 -17.96 -19.65 18.20
CA GLU A 816 -18.24 -20.61 19.27
C GLU A 816 -17.90 -20.05 20.65
N GLU A 817 -16.74 -19.40 20.81
CA GLU A 817 -16.38 -18.76 22.08
C GLU A 817 -17.24 -17.53 22.35
N LEU A 818 -17.61 -16.74 21.33
CA LEU A 818 -18.56 -15.64 21.47
C LEU A 818 -19.89 -16.14 22.05
N GLY A 819 -20.45 -17.22 21.48
CA GLY A 819 -21.68 -17.84 21.97
C GLY A 819 -21.55 -18.30 23.44
N HIS A 820 -20.40 -18.87 23.80
CA HIS A 820 -20.12 -19.27 25.18
C HIS A 820 -20.07 -18.06 26.13
N GLN A 821 -19.39 -16.97 25.76
CA GLN A 821 -19.29 -15.77 26.58
C GLN A 821 -20.62 -15.01 26.69
N CYS A 822 -21.44 -15.02 25.64
CA CYS A 822 -22.81 -14.49 25.69
C CYS A 822 -23.65 -15.25 26.73
N ALA A 823 -23.55 -16.58 26.79
CA ALA A 823 -24.24 -17.39 27.80
C ALA A 823 -23.76 -17.11 29.23
N LEU A 824 -22.53 -16.62 29.41
CA LEU A 824 -21.96 -16.20 30.69
C LEU A 824 -22.29 -14.74 31.06
N GLY A 825 -23.00 -14.00 30.21
CA GLY A 825 -23.39 -12.60 30.46
C GLY A 825 -22.38 -11.55 29.98
N ASN A 826 -21.30 -11.94 29.29
CA ASN A 826 -20.24 -11.04 28.82
C ASN A 826 -20.43 -10.59 27.36
N ALA A 827 -21.68 -10.47 26.90
CA ALA A 827 -21.98 -10.33 25.47
C ALA A 827 -21.32 -9.10 24.82
N GLY A 828 -21.36 -7.92 25.46
CA GLY A 828 -20.81 -6.68 24.92
C GLY A 828 -19.30 -6.71 24.75
N THR A 829 -18.56 -7.11 25.80
CA THR A 829 -17.10 -7.21 25.77
C THR A 829 -16.62 -8.32 24.83
N ALA A 830 -17.29 -9.47 24.82
CA ALA A 830 -16.96 -10.57 23.93
C ALA A 830 -17.16 -10.20 22.46
N TYR A 831 -18.23 -9.48 22.13
CA TYR A 831 -18.46 -9.00 20.78
C TYR A 831 -17.35 -8.05 20.32
N ASP A 832 -16.96 -7.06 21.13
CA ASP A 832 -15.90 -6.13 20.78
C ASP A 832 -14.53 -6.80 20.63
N VAL A 833 -14.18 -7.75 21.51
CA VAL A 833 -12.93 -8.52 21.39
C VAL A 833 -12.90 -9.34 20.10
N VAL A 834 -13.97 -10.07 19.81
CA VAL A 834 -14.04 -10.90 18.59
C VAL A 834 -14.04 -10.03 17.34
N ALA A 835 -14.80 -8.92 17.33
CA ALA A 835 -14.78 -7.96 16.24
C ALA A 835 -13.38 -7.37 16.04
N SER A 836 -12.67 -7.04 17.12
CA SER A 836 -11.30 -6.52 17.07
C SER A 836 -10.30 -7.56 16.54
N LEU A 837 -10.43 -8.83 16.92
CA LEU A 837 -9.60 -9.92 16.38
C LEU A 837 -9.84 -10.15 14.88
N VAL A 838 -11.08 -9.97 14.41
CA VAL A 838 -11.45 -10.12 12.99
C VAL A 838 -11.02 -8.91 12.16
N CYS A 839 -11.20 -7.70 12.70
CA CYS A 839 -10.91 -6.43 12.04
C CYS A 839 -9.47 -5.94 12.25
N ALA A 840 -8.66 -6.67 13.02
CA ALA A 840 -7.25 -6.38 13.22
C ALA A 840 -6.53 -6.18 11.87
N PRO A 841 -5.78 -5.08 11.68
CA PRO A 841 -5.03 -4.84 10.46
C PRO A 841 -4.05 -6.00 10.19
N SER A 842 -4.07 -6.50 8.96
CA SER A 842 -3.07 -7.44 8.45
C SER A 842 -2.44 -6.75 7.26
N LYS A 843 -1.24 -6.22 7.45
CA LYS A 843 -0.46 -5.63 6.37
C LYS A 843 0.16 -6.77 5.56
N ALA A 844 -0.67 -7.38 4.73
CA ALA A 844 -0.21 -8.30 3.72
C ALA A 844 0.34 -7.53 2.50
N ALA A 845 1.37 -8.09 1.87
CA ALA A 845 1.84 -7.58 0.59
C ALA A 845 0.70 -7.60 -0.44
N ALA A 846 0.40 -6.43 -1.01
CA ALA A 846 -0.43 -6.34 -2.19
C ALA A 846 0.28 -7.08 -3.35
N GLY A 847 -0.19 -8.27 -3.71
CA GLY A 847 0.30 -8.99 -4.91
C GLY A 847 0.51 -10.49 -4.78
N VAL A 848 0.52 -11.07 -3.57
CA VAL A 848 0.58 -12.53 -3.40
C VAL A 848 -0.76 -13.01 -2.87
N GLN A 849 -1.44 -13.90 -3.62
CA GLN A 849 -2.74 -14.52 -3.29
C GLN A 849 -2.81 -15.28 -1.93
N GLY A 850 -1.82 -15.16 -1.04
CA GLY A 850 -1.63 -16.01 0.12
C GLY A 850 -1.63 -15.33 1.49
N ARG A 851 -1.85 -14.01 1.61
CA ARG A 851 -1.82 -13.33 2.91
C ARG A 851 -2.89 -12.24 2.90
N MET A 852 -3.90 -12.38 3.73
CA MET A 852 -5.07 -11.49 3.80
C MET A 852 -5.46 -11.40 5.29
N THR A 853 -6.06 -10.29 5.74
CA THR A 853 -6.74 -10.26 7.05
C THR A 853 -7.76 -11.39 7.13
N LEU A 854 -8.19 -11.81 8.33
CA LEU A 854 -9.32 -12.74 8.45
C LEU A 854 -10.54 -12.19 7.70
N ARG A 855 -10.80 -10.88 7.83
CA ARG A 855 -11.86 -10.19 7.08
C ARG A 855 -11.69 -10.29 5.56
N GLU A 856 -10.52 -9.97 5.02
CA GLU A 856 -10.22 -10.04 3.59
C GLU A 856 -10.27 -11.47 3.08
N ALA A 857 -9.72 -12.42 3.83
CA ALA A 857 -9.73 -13.84 3.50
C ALA A 857 -11.18 -14.36 3.43
N LEU A 858 -12.03 -13.95 4.37
CA LEU A 858 -13.46 -14.24 4.33
C LEU A 858 -14.14 -13.59 3.10
N THR A 859 -13.81 -12.34 2.78
CA THR A 859 -14.37 -11.69 1.57
C THR A 859 -13.91 -12.36 0.26
N ALA A 860 -12.68 -12.85 0.22
CA ALA A 860 -12.11 -13.56 -0.92
C ALA A 860 -12.64 -15.00 -1.04
N GLU A 861 -12.85 -15.71 0.06
CA GLU A 861 -13.55 -17.00 0.06
C GLU A 861 -15.01 -16.83 -0.41
N ALA A 862 -15.70 -15.79 0.05
CA ALA A 862 -17.07 -15.49 -0.38
C ALA A 862 -17.17 -15.20 -1.89
N SER A 863 -16.16 -14.52 -2.46
CA SER A 863 -16.08 -14.23 -3.90
C SER A 863 -15.70 -15.47 -4.73
N LYS A 864 -14.78 -16.33 -4.27
CA LYS A 864 -14.39 -17.59 -4.94
C LYS A 864 -15.53 -18.61 -5.02
N VAL A 865 -16.27 -18.80 -3.92
CA VAL A 865 -17.50 -19.62 -3.92
C VAL A 865 -18.54 -19.04 -4.90
N GLY A 866 -18.42 -17.76 -5.31
CA GLY A 866 -19.28 -17.16 -6.33
C GLY A 866 -18.89 -17.51 -7.75
N ALA A 867 -17.59 -17.69 -8.00
CA ALA A 867 -17.07 -18.08 -9.29
C ALA A 867 -17.30 -19.57 -9.58
N GLU A 868 -17.20 -20.45 -8.59
CA GLU A 868 -17.39 -21.91 -8.77
C GLU A 868 -18.86 -22.30 -8.96
N VAL A 869 -19.79 -21.69 -8.22
CA VAL A 869 -21.23 -21.89 -8.41
C VAL A 869 -21.71 -21.35 -9.77
N GLY A 870 -21.00 -20.38 -10.36
CA GLY A 870 -21.26 -19.88 -11.71
C GLY A 870 -20.82 -20.82 -12.84
N LYS A 871 -20.04 -21.87 -12.55
CA LYS A 871 -19.56 -22.86 -13.55
C LYS A 871 -20.21 -24.25 -13.42
N GLY A 872 -20.97 -24.50 -12.36
CA GLY A 872 -21.70 -25.77 -12.18
C GLY A 872 -23.02 -25.79 -12.93
N GLY A 873 -23.08 -26.53 -14.05
CA GLY A 873 -24.33 -27.05 -14.58
C GLY A 873 -24.97 -28.06 -13.61
N PRO A 874 -26.25 -28.45 -13.83
CA PRO A 874 -27.11 -29.09 -12.84
C PRO A 874 -26.82 -30.58 -12.56
N GLU A 875 -25.56 -31.01 -12.47
CA GLU A 875 -25.19 -32.42 -12.23
C GLU A 875 -24.09 -32.62 -11.15
N ALA A 876 -23.95 -31.70 -10.20
CA ALA A 876 -23.03 -31.86 -9.06
C ALA A 876 -23.74 -31.96 -7.69
N GLU A 877 -24.99 -32.44 -7.67
CA GLU A 877 -25.64 -32.93 -6.44
C GLU A 877 -25.29 -34.41 -6.22
N SER A 878 -24.02 -34.73 -5.93
CA SER A 878 -23.63 -35.99 -5.29
C SER A 878 -22.14 -36.00 -4.95
N ALA A 879 -21.73 -35.27 -3.91
CA ALA A 879 -20.53 -35.56 -3.14
C ALA A 879 -20.68 -34.98 -1.73
N GLU A 880 -21.18 -35.84 -0.84
CA GLU A 880 -21.28 -35.67 0.60
C GLU A 880 -19.93 -35.43 1.28
N VAL A 881 -19.98 -34.60 2.35
CA VAL A 881 -19.33 -34.79 3.66
C VAL A 881 -17.80 -35.01 3.68
N ILE A 882 -17.06 -33.98 4.14
CA ILE A 882 -15.96 -33.99 5.15
C ILE A 882 -15.60 -32.53 5.53
#